data_AF-M5U9C0-F1
#
_entry.id   AF-M5U9C0-F1
#
_cell.length_a   1.000
_cell.length_b   1.000
_cell.length_c   1.000
_cell.angle_alpha   90.00
_cell.angle_beta   90.00
_cell.angle_gamma   90.00
#
_symmetry.space_group_name_H-M   'P 1'
#
loop_
_entity.id
_entity.type
_entity.pdbx_description
1 polymer ?
#
loop_
_entity_poly.entity_id
_entity_poly.type
_entity_poly.pdbx_seq_one_letter_code
_entity_poly.pdbx_strand_id
1 'polypeptide(L)'
;MQAEIAKRTLEFIAAQLVKAGNRLQSFTDKNELDTKEDQLEALLPVADPRTYERYDAAFRTIVEKDVTCVAVTGPYGAGKTSLINAFCEHNSELNFVRISLATFAGGDEETNVLEETSESAEAIDRIEKSILQQLIYSAGRKQLEYSRFKKIRKPTWLRAKAILLSIFAIVTGASIKYWGNLEKFVAEANHGQEFALAAIGGLLWFALLVVILHGILKASAGLSIKKFSLKNAEIETEDKSKESVFNKHLDEIVYFFQETPCDILIVEDLDRFGKTEIFTKIREINQLINDNPDVRSRKKKPIVFLFAIRDDLFKGKDRTKFFDLLIPVIPFVSAGNAYDVLHNKLKNAGLRDALKDKFLRQVTVYVTDNRHLVNIVNEYTLYRRTLSDSNLDPNKLFAIILYKVFFPNDFGKLHMNQGVLADLVRELQERRRKKREEFSDELKQIRELEKKVREGSVQSQEVLACTYVGAMLRRSNGQAQAFRPKQGGEIATHANASSILPALQQGGEIRLFNGQKRMVKTLSIAELEEDIHPGRTIEDRLREIDRATQLEEEGIATRRTALEKELRNARYISMKRLFSTEEIAEEVSGFEHGDLFVYLVTKGYLEENYHNYTSYFHKGAITQADREFVQRFNRDDEIEFDEKIDTPNEILLTLEDSLFGKPQGFNVTMVDHVLSEAMTDYRSKLVDGF
;
A
#
# COMPACT_ATOMS: atom_id res chain seq x y z
N MET A 1 -61.88 -7.51 30.85
CA MET A 1 -60.98 -6.42 31.29
C MET A 1 -59.74 -6.95 32.03
N GLN A 2 -59.86 -7.66 33.16
CA GLN A 2 -58.68 -8.18 33.89
C GLN A 2 -57.84 -9.22 33.11
N ALA A 3 -58.49 -10.11 32.35
CA ALA A 3 -57.79 -11.11 31.52
C ALA A 3 -56.98 -10.49 30.36
N GLU A 4 -57.43 -9.34 29.84
CA GLU A 4 -56.79 -8.67 28.72
C GLU A 4 -55.57 -7.85 29.14
N ILE A 5 -55.62 -7.29 30.35
CA ILE A 5 -54.45 -6.67 31.00
C ILE A 5 -53.39 -7.73 31.28
N ALA A 6 -53.77 -8.89 31.83
CA ALA A 6 -52.83 -10.00 32.08
C ALA A 6 -52.13 -10.48 30.80
N LYS A 7 -52.88 -10.63 29.70
CA LYS A 7 -52.33 -11.03 28.39
C LYS A 7 -51.32 -10.01 27.85
N ARG A 8 -51.65 -8.71 27.87
CA ARG A 8 -50.71 -7.66 27.44
C ARG A 8 -49.46 -7.57 28.30
N THR A 9 -49.59 -7.85 29.60
CA THR A 9 -48.44 -7.84 30.52
C THR A 9 -47.50 -9.02 30.23
N LEU A 10 -48.05 -10.21 29.94
CA LEU A 10 -47.28 -11.39 29.54
C LEU A 10 -46.60 -11.20 28.19
N GLU A 11 -47.28 -10.61 27.20
CA GLU A 11 -46.69 -10.28 25.90
C GLU A 11 -45.54 -9.27 26.03
N PHE A 12 -45.67 -8.27 26.90
CA PHE A 12 -44.62 -7.31 27.19
C PHE A 12 -43.40 -7.97 27.87
N ILE A 13 -43.62 -8.85 28.86
CA ILE A 13 -42.55 -9.58 29.54
C ILE A 13 -41.83 -10.53 28.56
N ALA A 14 -42.56 -11.24 27.71
CA ALA A 14 -41.98 -12.11 26.69
C ALA A 14 -41.12 -11.32 25.70
N ALA A 15 -41.58 -10.14 25.25
CA ALA A 15 -40.81 -9.28 24.35
C ALA A 15 -39.51 -8.76 25.00
N GLN A 16 -39.52 -8.48 26.31
CA GLN A 16 -38.31 -8.07 27.03
C GLN A 16 -37.32 -9.23 27.23
N LEU A 17 -37.81 -10.44 27.49
CA LEU A 17 -36.98 -11.64 27.61
C LEU A 17 -36.31 -12.01 26.28
N VAL A 18 -37.01 -11.88 25.15
CA VAL A 18 -36.42 -12.07 23.81
C VAL A 18 -35.36 -11.00 23.52
N LYS A 19 -35.60 -9.72 23.87
CA LYS A 19 -34.58 -8.67 23.74
C LYS A 19 -33.35 -8.92 24.62
N ALA A 20 -33.54 -9.44 25.83
CA ALA A 20 -32.45 -9.79 26.73
C ALA A 20 -31.67 -11.00 26.20
N GLY A 21 -32.37 -12.02 25.68
CA GLY A 21 -31.77 -13.19 25.02
C GLY A 21 -30.93 -12.80 23.81
N ASN A 22 -31.46 -11.96 22.91
CA ASN A 22 -30.72 -11.48 21.74
C ASN A 22 -29.50 -10.62 22.13
N ARG A 23 -29.57 -9.85 23.23
CA ARG A 23 -28.42 -9.11 23.76
C ARG A 23 -27.35 -10.03 24.35
N LEU A 24 -27.75 -11.07 25.07
CA LEU A 24 -26.84 -12.09 25.60
C LEU A 24 -26.17 -12.87 24.47
N GLN A 25 -26.93 -13.24 23.44
CA GLN A 25 -26.43 -13.92 22.25
C GLN A 25 -25.45 -13.04 21.46
N SER A 26 -25.75 -11.74 21.30
CA SER A 26 -24.81 -10.78 20.70
C SER A 26 -23.55 -10.51 21.53
N PHE A 27 -23.57 -10.85 22.83
CA PHE A 27 -22.42 -10.76 23.73
C PHE A 27 -21.58 -12.05 23.67
N THR A 28 -22.20 -13.21 23.48
CA THR A 28 -21.49 -14.48 23.27
C THR A 28 -20.88 -14.57 21.88
N ASP A 29 -21.59 -14.11 20.83
CA ASP A 29 -21.08 -14.11 19.45
C ASP A 29 -19.92 -13.10 19.26
N LYS A 30 -19.89 -12.03 20.07
CA LYS A 30 -18.74 -11.11 20.10
C LYS A 30 -17.48 -11.71 20.73
N ASN A 31 -17.64 -12.68 21.63
CA ASN A 31 -16.49 -13.31 22.30
C ASN A 31 -15.86 -14.43 21.46
N GLU A 32 -16.53 -14.95 20.42
CA GLU A 32 -15.93 -15.90 19.47
C GLU A 32 -15.07 -15.21 18.39
N LEU A 33 -15.20 -13.89 18.21
CA LEU A 33 -14.46 -13.10 17.20
C LEU A 33 -13.33 -12.23 17.76
N ASP A 34 -13.13 -12.22 19.07
CA ASP A 34 -12.18 -11.32 19.76
C ASP A 34 -11.15 -12.16 20.54
N THR A 35 -10.42 -13.03 19.84
CA THR A 35 -9.21 -13.63 20.39
C THR A 35 -8.14 -12.53 20.48
N LYS A 36 -7.32 -12.52 21.53
CA LYS A 36 -6.16 -11.60 21.65
C LYS A 36 -5.20 -11.66 20.46
N GLU A 37 -5.29 -12.71 19.64
CA GLU A 37 -4.52 -12.91 18.40
C GLU A 37 -4.96 -11.96 17.27
N ASP A 38 -6.15 -11.36 17.35
CA ASP A 38 -6.70 -10.48 16.33
C ASP A 38 -6.35 -8.99 16.50
N GLN A 39 -5.64 -8.63 17.58
CA GLN A 39 -5.32 -7.23 17.88
C GLN A 39 -4.06 -6.77 17.15
N LEU A 40 -4.23 -5.77 16.29
CA LEU A 40 -3.11 -5.08 15.64
C LEU A 40 -2.22 -4.38 16.68
N GLU A 41 -0.90 -4.41 16.47
CA GLU A 41 0.06 -3.76 17.35
C GLU A 41 0.04 -2.24 17.11
N ALA A 42 -0.21 -1.44 18.15
CA ALA A 42 -0.26 0.02 18.01
C ALA A 42 1.15 0.59 17.71
N LEU A 43 1.23 1.57 16.80
CA LEU A 43 2.47 2.27 16.46
C LEU A 43 2.94 3.28 17.53
N LEU A 44 2.25 3.31 18.68
CA LEU A 44 2.53 4.21 19.78
C LEU A 44 3.82 3.77 20.50
N PRO A 45 4.66 4.73 20.92
CA PRO A 45 5.83 4.40 21.72
C PRO A 45 5.38 3.89 23.09
N VAL A 46 5.67 2.62 23.37
CA VAL A 46 5.46 2.00 24.69
C VAL A 46 6.75 2.13 25.49
N ALA A 47 6.65 2.33 26.80
CA ALA A 47 7.80 2.29 27.69
C ALA A 47 8.47 0.91 27.61
N ASP A 48 9.80 0.89 27.51
CA ASP A 48 10.59 -0.34 27.49
C ASP A 48 11.52 -0.38 28.70
N PRO A 49 11.09 -0.97 29.84
CA PRO A 49 11.89 -1.03 31.06
C PRO A 49 13.23 -1.75 30.85
N ARG A 50 13.27 -2.79 30.02
CA ARG A 50 14.49 -3.59 29.80
C ARG A 50 15.54 -2.81 29.02
N THR A 51 15.12 -2.06 28.00
CA THR A 51 16.05 -1.18 27.29
C THR A 51 16.44 -0.01 28.18
N TYR A 52 15.49 0.54 28.97
CA TYR A 52 15.77 1.63 29.90
C TYR A 52 16.82 1.26 30.96
N GLU A 53 16.86 0.02 31.47
CA GLU A 53 17.92 -0.44 32.39
C GLU A 53 19.34 -0.20 31.86
N ARG A 54 19.54 -0.28 30.53
CA ARG A 54 20.84 -0.02 29.89
C ARG A 54 21.19 1.48 29.84
N TYR A 55 20.17 2.33 29.93
CA TYR A 55 20.25 3.79 29.86
C TYR A 55 20.09 4.47 31.23
N ASP A 56 19.73 3.73 32.28
CA ASP A 56 19.36 4.28 33.58
C ASP A 56 20.46 5.19 34.15
N ALA A 57 21.73 4.79 34.09
CA ALA A 57 22.85 5.64 34.53
C ALA A 57 22.95 6.97 33.76
N ALA A 58 22.64 6.98 32.46
CA ALA A 58 22.64 8.21 31.66
C ALA A 58 21.47 9.13 32.04
N PHE A 59 20.26 8.57 32.23
CA PHE A 59 19.09 9.35 32.66
C PHE A 59 19.20 9.82 34.12
N ARG A 60 19.83 9.06 35.02
CA ARG A 60 20.13 9.51 36.38
C ARG A 60 20.99 10.76 36.42
N THR A 61 21.85 10.97 35.42
CA THR A 61 22.65 12.20 35.31
C THR A 61 21.75 13.45 35.23
N ILE A 62 20.56 13.34 34.64
CA ILE A 62 19.56 14.42 34.57
C ILE A 62 19.08 14.83 35.97
N VAL A 63 18.93 13.85 36.88
CA VAL A 63 18.41 14.05 38.23
C VAL A 63 19.53 14.43 39.21
N GLU A 64 20.70 13.82 39.07
CA GLU A 64 21.82 13.94 40.00
C GLU A 64 22.68 15.19 39.76
N LYS A 65 22.83 15.63 38.51
CA LYS A 65 23.62 16.82 38.13
C LYS A 65 22.74 18.03 37.88
N ASP A 66 23.34 19.21 37.89
CA ASP A 66 22.64 20.48 37.63
C ASP A 66 22.73 20.83 36.13
N VAL A 67 22.21 19.92 35.28
CA VAL A 67 22.06 20.16 33.84
C VAL A 67 20.77 20.94 33.57
N THR A 68 20.70 21.71 32.49
CA THR A 68 19.48 22.48 32.17
C THR A 68 18.95 22.21 30.77
N CYS A 69 19.80 21.92 29.79
CA CYS A 69 19.42 21.52 28.44
C CYS A 69 19.99 20.14 28.09
N VAL A 70 19.11 19.17 27.88
CA VAL A 70 19.49 17.76 27.62
C VAL A 70 18.85 17.30 26.32
N ALA A 71 19.58 16.57 25.47
CA ALA A 71 19.00 15.94 24.29
C ALA A 71 19.17 14.41 24.31
N VAL A 72 18.06 13.73 24.04
CA VAL A 72 18.00 12.32 23.65
C VAL A 72 18.09 12.27 22.12
N THR A 73 19.21 11.78 21.59
CA THR A 73 19.47 11.78 20.13
C THR A 73 19.37 10.38 19.56
N GLY A 74 19.12 10.27 18.26
CA GLY A 74 19.00 8.99 17.55
C GLY A 74 18.21 9.18 16.26
N PRO A 75 18.29 8.27 15.29
CA PRO A 75 17.52 8.37 14.06
C PRO A 75 16.01 8.30 14.31
N TYR A 76 15.22 8.54 13.26
CA TYR A 76 13.77 8.36 13.34
C TYR A 76 13.44 6.91 13.70
N GLY A 77 12.43 6.69 14.57
CA GLY A 77 12.05 5.35 15.01
C GLY A 77 13.04 4.63 15.96
N ALA A 78 14.13 5.27 16.41
CA ALA A 78 15.15 4.64 17.27
C ALA A 78 14.67 4.23 18.68
N GLY A 79 13.49 4.70 19.13
CA GLY A 79 12.97 4.42 20.48
C GLY A 79 13.20 5.54 21.51
N LYS A 80 13.57 6.75 21.07
CA LYS A 80 13.79 7.91 21.95
C LYS A 80 12.63 8.16 22.91
N THR A 81 11.42 8.27 22.36
CA THR A 81 10.20 8.49 23.16
C THR A 81 9.88 7.33 24.10
N SER A 82 10.15 6.09 23.70
CA SER A 82 9.97 4.92 24.56
C SER A 82 10.88 4.95 25.78
N LEU A 83 12.14 5.38 25.61
CA LEU A 83 13.07 5.59 26.72
C LEU A 83 12.65 6.76 27.62
N ILE A 84 12.18 7.86 27.03
CA ILE A 84 11.66 9.00 27.80
C ILE A 84 10.42 8.59 28.60
N ASN A 85 9.51 7.80 28.03
CA ASN A 85 8.35 7.28 28.76
C ASN A 85 8.79 6.39 29.94
N ALA A 86 9.75 5.49 29.72
CA ALA A 86 10.29 4.65 30.79
C ALA A 86 10.99 5.49 31.89
N PHE A 87 11.70 6.55 31.51
CA PHE A 87 12.28 7.51 32.45
C PHE A 87 11.22 8.20 33.31
N CYS A 88 10.13 8.66 32.69
CA CYS A 88 9.02 9.28 33.41
C CYS A 88 8.33 8.32 34.38
N GLU A 89 8.12 7.07 33.97
CA GLU A 89 7.53 6.03 34.83
C GLU A 89 8.45 5.68 36.01
N HIS A 90 9.77 5.62 35.78
CA HIS A 90 10.76 5.29 36.82
C HIS A 90 10.97 6.42 37.85
N ASN A 91 10.72 7.67 37.46
CA ASN A 91 10.91 8.87 38.29
C ASN A 91 9.57 9.59 38.52
N SER A 92 8.54 8.82 38.87
CA SER A 92 7.15 9.31 39.05
C SER A 92 6.98 10.42 40.10
N GLU A 93 7.98 10.63 40.95
CA GLU A 93 8.06 11.74 41.92
C GLU A 93 8.38 13.10 41.30
N LEU A 94 8.95 13.12 40.08
CA LEU A 94 9.23 14.33 39.32
C LEU A 94 8.00 14.78 38.53
N ASN A 95 7.86 16.09 38.37
CA ASN A 95 6.77 16.67 37.59
C ASN A 95 7.21 16.89 36.14
N PHE A 96 6.66 16.07 35.25
CA PHE A 96 6.92 16.17 33.81
C PHE A 96 5.83 16.98 33.10
N VAL A 97 6.26 17.94 32.28
CA VAL A 97 5.39 18.61 31.30
C VAL A 97 5.86 18.21 29.93
N ARG A 98 4.94 17.85 29.03
CA ARG A 98 5.27 17.39 27.68
C ARG A 98 4.57 18.23 26.63
N ILE A 99 5.32 18.63 25.61
CA ILE A 99 4.85 19.33 24.42
C ILE A 99 5.36 18.60 23.16
N SER A 100 4.51 18.50 22.13
CA SER A 100 4.84 17.85 20.84
C SER A 100 4.25 18.68 19.69
N LEU A 101 5.10 19.13 18.79
CA LEU A 101 4.76 20.12 17.75
C LEU A 101 4.19 19.50 16.46
N ALA A 102 3.79 18.23 16.47
CA ALA A 102 3.37 17.45 15.31
C ALA A 102 2.19 18.04 14.49
N THR A 103 1.49 19.07 14.99
CA THR A 103 0.24 19.58 14.40
C THR A 103 0.44 20.66 13.32
N PHE A 104 1.66 21.17 13.10
CA PHE A 104 1.90 22.36 12.27
C PHE A 104 2.82 22.15 11.04
N ALA A 105 3.32 20.94 10.80
CA ALA A 105 4.19 20.61 9.66
C ALA A 105 3.40 20.24 8.38
N GLY A 106 2.20 20.79 8.20
CA GLY A 106 1.37 20.56 7.02
C GLY A 106 1.52 21.70 6.02
N GLY A 107 2.62 21.70 5.26
CA GLY A 107 2.88 22.66 4.19
C GLY A 107 4.18 22.30 3.49
N ASP A 108 4.04 21.54 2.40
CA ASP A 108 5.02 21.14 1.38
C ASP A 108 6.38 21.86 1.43
N GLU A 109 7.41 21.21 2.01
CA GLU A 109 8.81 21.69 1.97
C GLU A 109 9.57 21.24 0.71
N GLU A 110 8.91 20.71 -0.33
CA GLU A 110 9.60 20.25 -1.55
C GLU A 110 9.40 21.10 -2.81
N THR A 111 8.77 22.27 -2.72
CA THR A 111 8.71 23.17 -3.89
C THR A 111 9.06 24.62 -3.55
N ASN A 112 10.10 25.09 -4.24
CA ASN A 112 10.56 26.47 -4.41
C ASN A 112 11.56 27.00 -3.39
N VAL A 113 12.83 26.60 -3.58
CA VAL A 113 13.98 27.46 -3.35
C VAL A 113 13.82 28.67 -4.26
N LEU A 114 13.36 29.82 -3.72
CA LEU A 114 13.58 31.21 -4.18
C LEU A 114 12.63 32.18 -3.43
N GLU A 115 12.75 32.31 -2.10
CA GLU A 115 12.29 33.51 -1.32
C GLU A 115 12.71 33.40 0.18
N GLU A 116 14.00 33.20 0.46
CA GLU A 116 14.48 32.65 1.75
C GLU A 116 14.46 33.55 3.00
N THR A 117 14.30 34.87 2.92
CA THR A 117 14.50 35.74 4.10
C THR A 117 13.24 36.16 4.86
N SER A 118 12.07 36.23 4.20
CA SER A 118 10.83 36.67 4.86
C SER A 118 9.99 35.50 5.40
N GLU A 119 9.91 34.40 4.65
CA GLU A 119 9.17 33.20 5.07
C GLU A 119 9.83 32.47 6.25
N SER A 120 11.16 32.53 6.36
CA SER A 120 11.90 31.84 7.40
C SER A 120 11.62 32.38 8.80
N ALA A 121 11.51 33.70 8.94
CA ALA A 121 11.18 34.39 10.19
C ALA A 121 9.72 34.14 10.61
N GLU A 122 8.78 34.23 9.67
CA GLU A 122 7.36 33.93 9.95
C GLU A 122 7.14 32.50 10.41
N ALA A 123 7.85 31.54 9.82
CA ALA A 123 7.77 30.14 10.22
C ALA A 123 8.35 29.90 11.63
N ILE A 124 9.44 30.58 12.01
CA ILE A 124 9.96 30.52 13.39
C ILE A 124 8.92 31.10 14.37
N ASP A 125 8.30 32.23 14.04
CA ASP A 125 7.23 32.83 14.85
C ASP A 125 6.02 31.89 15.03
N ARG A 126 5.66 31.12 13.99
CA ARG A 126 4.60 30.10 14.09
C ARG A 126 4.99 28.97 15.04
N ILE A 127 6.25 28.51 14.99
CA ILE A 127 6.76 27.48 15.89
C ILE A 127 6.77 27.99 17.34
N GLU A 128 7.23 29.23 17.58
CA GLU A 128 7.21 29.86 18.91
C GLU A 128 5.78 29.97 19.46
N LYS A 129 4.82 30.42 18.64
CA LYS A 129 3.39 30.46 19.02
C LYS A 129 2.87 29.08 19.37
N SER A 130 3.21 28.06 18.60
CA SER A 130 2.80 26.68 18.85
C SER A 130 3.37 26.15 20.17
N ILE A 131 4.66 26.36 20.43
CA ILE A 131 5.31 25.99 21.69
C ILE A 131 4.62 26.68 22.87
N LEU A 132 4.45 28.01 22.79
CA LEU A 132 3.79 28.79 23.83
C LEU A 132 2.36 28.29 24.09
N GLN A 133 1.60 28.03 23.02
CA GLN A 133 0.25 27.49 23.13
C GLN A 133 0.28 26.14 23.83
N GLN A 134 1.10 25.19 23.39
CA GLN A 134 1.16 23.86 24.00
C GLN A 134 1.59 23.91 25.47
N LEU A 135 2.58 24.75 25.79
CA LEU A 135 3.03 24.97 27.16
C LEU A 135 1.87 25.46 28.04
N ILE A 136 1.20 26.54 27.64
CA ILE A 136 0.09 27.11 28.40
C ILE A 136 -1.08 26.12 28.51
N TYR A 137 -1.40 25.39 27.44
CA TYR A 137 -2.51 24.44 27.45
C TYR A 137 -2.20 23.19 28.28
N SER A 138 -0.94 22.80 28.46
CA SER A 138 -0.50 21.68 29.30
C SER A 138 -0.80 21.89 30.80
N ALA A 139 -0.79 23.15 31.28
CA ALA A 139 -1.10 23.45 32.68
C ALA A 139 -2.59 23.25 33.04
N GLY A 140 -2.85 22.85 34.28
CA GLY A 140 -4.20 22.75 34.83
C GLY A 140 -4.95 24.09 34.83
N ARG A 141 -6.26 24.05 34.63
CA ARG A 141 -7.13 25.25 34.54
C ARG A 141 -7.08 26.20 35.74
N LYS A 142 -6.71 25.69 36.93
CA LYS A 142 -6.58 26.45 38.18
C LYS A 142 -5.17 27.03 38.41
N GLN A 143 -4.16 26.53 37.71
CA GLN A 143 -2.76 26.96 37.92
C GLN A 143 -2.50 28.31 37.24
N LEU A 144 -3.12 28.56 36.09
CA LEU A 144 -2.93 29.79 35.31
C LEU A 144 -4.14 30.74 35.40
N GLU A 145 -4.61 31.04 36.61
CA GLU A 145 -5.81 31.88 36.79
C GLU A 145 -5.63 33.33 36.33
N TYR A 146 -4.40 33.86 36.37
CA TYR A 146 -4.06 35.23 35.97
C TYR A 146 -3.41 35.34 34.59
N SER A 147 -3.31 34.24 33.84
CA SER A 147 -2.77 34.26 32.48
C SER A 147 -3.63 35.11 31.53
N ARG A 148 -2.98 35.84 30.63
CA ARG A 148 -3.66 36.56 29.52
C ARG A 148 -4.39 35.60 28.58
N PHE A 149 -3.95 34.34 28.52
CA PHE A 149 -4.58 33.28 27.72
C PHE A 149 -5.74 32.63 28.47
N LYS A 150 -6.93 33.23 28.31
CA LYS A 150 -8.15 32.79 28.99
C LYS A 150 -8.61 31.40 28.51
N LYS A 151 -8.51 30.39 29.39
CA LYS A 151 -9.17 29.08 29.19
C LYS A 151 -10.68 29.19 29.49
N ILE A 152 -11.51 28.53 28.68
CA ILE A 152 -12.98 28.54 28.84
C ILE A 152 -13.37 27.98 30.21
N ARG A 153 -14.10 28.77 31.01
CA ARG A 153 -14.68 28.37 32.30
C ARG A 153 -16.14 27.94 32.11
N LYS A 154 -16.56 26.83 32.73
CA LYS A 154 -17.98 26.49 32.90
C LYS A 154 -18.46 27.17 34.19
N PRO A 155 -19.28 28.24 34.15
CA PRO A 155 -19.68 28.93 35.37
C PRO A 155 -20.78 28.15 36.09
N THR A 156 -20.39 27.27 37.01
CA THR A 156 -21.33 26.55 37.90
C THR A 156 -21.98 27.49 38.93
N TRP A 157 -21.27 28.54 39.33
CA TRP A 157 -21.69 29.53 40.33
C TRP A 157 -22.79 30.49 39.84
N LEU A 158 -22.93 30.69 38.52
CA LEU A 158 -24.00 31.50 37.94
C LEU A 158 -25.39 30.89 38.22
N ARG A 159 -25.49 29.55 38.24
CA ARG A 159 -26.73 28.85 38.60
C ARG A 159 -27.07 29.00 40.09
N ALA A 160 -26.08 28.84 40.98
CA ALA A 160 -26.28 29.00 42.42
C ALA A 160 -26.68 30.44 42.80
N LYS A 161 -26.05 31.45 42.18
CA LYS A 161 -26.41 32.86 42.39
C LYS A 161 -27.78 33.21 41.81
N ALA A 162 -28.15 32.66 40.66
CA ALA A 162 -29.49 32.83 40.10
C ALA A 162 -30.57 32.22 41.02
N ILE A 163 -30.33 31.03 41.58
CA ILE A 163 -31.24 30.41 42.54
C ILE A 163 -31.37 31.27 43.81
N LEU A 164 -30.26 31.77 44.37
CA LEU A 164 -30.29 32.68 45.52
C LEU A 164 -31.04 33.98 45.22
N LEU A 165 -30.85 34.56 44.03
CA LEU A 165 -31.58 35.75 43.58
C LEU A 165 -33.08 35.47 43.41
N SER A 166 -33.45 34.30 42.88
CA SER A 166 -34.85 33.88 42.77
C SER A 166 -35.50 33.69 44.14
N ILE A 167 -34.81 33.03 45.08
CA ILE A 167 -35.28 32.87 46.46
C ILE A 167 -35.45 34.24 47.11
N PHE A 168 -34.47 35.14 46.96
CA PHE A 168 -34.54 36.51 47.44
C PHE A 168 -35.78 37.22 46.90
N ALA A 169 -35.97 37.26 45.58
CA ALA A 169 -37.12 37.91 44.95
C ALA A 169 -38.47 37.32 45.42
N ILE A 170 -38.56 36.00 45.59
CA ILE A 170 -39.76 35.33 46.12
C ILE A 170 -40.03 35.75 47.55
N VAL A 171 -39.01 35.77 48.42
CA VAL A 171 -39.16 36.17 49.82
C VAL A 171 -39.50 37.65 49.94
N THR A 172 -38.91 38.54 49.11
CA THR A 172 -39.29 39.97 49.08
C THR A 172 -40.74 40.15 48.62
N GLY A 173 -41.16 39.45 47.57
CA GLY A 173 -42.53 39.53 47.07
C GLY A 173 -43.55 39.03 48.11
N ALA A 174 -43.22 37.94 48.81
CA ALA A 174 -44.03 37.43 49.90
C ALA A 174 -44.07 38.40 51.09
N SER A 175 -42.94 38.97 51.51
CA SER A 175 -42.92 39.92 52.62
C SER A 175 -43.70 41.19 52.34
N ILE A 176 -43.64 41.74 51.11
CA ILE A 176 -44.46 42.89 50.69
C ILE A 176 -45.95 42.53 50.71
N LYS A 177 -46.33 41.35 50.20
CA LYS A 177 -47.74 40.91 50.19
C LYS A 177 -48.29 40.69 51.60
N TYR A 178 -47.48 40.15 52.51
CA TYR A 178 -47.87 39.90 53.90
C TYR A 178 -47.70 41.12 54.82
N TRP A 179 -47.01 42.18 54.36
CA TRP A 179 -46.81 43.43 55.11
C TRP A 179 -48.14 44.07 55.54
N GLY A 180 -49.13 44.10 54.63
CA GLY A 180 -50.46 44.64 54.93
C GLY A 180 -51.29 43.81 55.92
N ASN A 181 -50.93 42.53 56.15
CA ASN A 181 -51.55 41.71 57.20
C ASN A 181 -50.78 41.80 58.53
N LEU A 182 -49.47 42.04 58.47
CA LEU A 182 -48.64 42.35 59.64
C LEU A 182 -49.06 43.67 60.29
N GLU A 183 -49.41 44.69 59.49
CA GLU A 183 -49.91 45.97 60.01
C GLU A 183 -51.17 45.81 60.89
N LYS A 184 -52.03 44.83 60.56
CA LYS A 184 -53.22 44.49 61.36
C LYS A 184 -52.91 43.65 62.60
N PHE A 185 -51.86 42.84 62.56
CA PHE A 185 -51.40 42.04 63.70
C PHE A 185 -50.55 42.87 64.70
N VAL A 186 -49.91 43.93 64.21
CA VAL A 186 -49.02 44.84 64.97
C VAL A 186 -49.79 45.95 65.71
N ALA A 187 -51.03 46.25 65.30
CA ALA A 187 -51.87 47.23 65.98
C ALA A 187 -52.23 46.88 67.45
N GLU A 188 -51.90 45.66 67.91
CA GLU A 188 -52.23 45.16 69.26
C GLU A 188 -51.00 44.88 70.17
N ALA A 189 -49.77 45.27 69.79
CA ALA A 189 -48.55 45.01 70.59
C ALA A 189 -47.59 46.22 70.78
N ASN A 190 -46.69 46.11 71.75
CA ASN A 190 -45.87 47.20 72.31
C ASN A 190 -44.80 47.73 71.32
N HIS A 191 -44.94 49.01 70.94
CA HIS A 191 -44.17 49.71 69.89
C HIS A 191 -42.63 49.67 69.97
N GLY A 192 -42.01 49.38 71.11
CA GLY A 192 -40.55 49.43 71.29
C GLY A 192 -39.78 48.18 70.84
N GLN A 193 -40.32 46.98 71.09
CA GLN A 193 -39.66 45.72 70.71
C GLN A 193 -39.84 45.41 69.21
N GLU A 194 -40.90 45.95 68.61
CA GLU A 194 -41.25 45.78 67.20
C GLU A 194 -40.31 46.56 66.28
N PHE A 195 -39.98 47.80 66.64
CA PHE A 195 -39.01 48.59 65.87
C PHE A 195 -37.64 47.92 65.85
N ALA A 196 -37.22 47.31 66.97
CA ALA A 196 -35.98 46.55 67.04
C ALA A 196 -36.00 45.29 66.16
N LEU A 197 -37.07 44.50 66.19
CA LEU A 197 -37.20 43.31 65.34
C LEU A 197 -37.30 43.65 63.85
N ALA A 198 -38.04 44.71 63.48
CA ALA A 198 -38.12 45.20 62.11
C ALA A 198 -36.78 45.77 61.63
N ALA A 199 -36.05 46.50 62.48
CA ALA A 199 -34.72 47.00 62.17
C ALA A 199 -33.71 45.87 61.98
N ILE A 200 -33.75 44.84 62.84
CA ILE A 200 -32.90 43.64 62.70
C ILE A 200 -33.24 42.87 61.42
N GLY A 201 -34.53 42.67 61.14
CA GLY A 201 -34.98 42.02 59.91
C GLY A 201 -34.56 42.79 58.66
N GLY A 202 -34.68 44.12 58.67
CA GLY A 202 -34.23 45.02 57.60
C GLY A 202 -32.71 45.00 57.41
N LEU A 203 -31.94 44.98 58.50
CA LEU A 203 -30.47 44.86 58.47
C LEU A 203 -30.02 43.54 57.86
N LEU A 204 -30.63 42.42 58.26
CA LEU A 204 -30.35 41.11 57.67
C LEU A 204 -30.72 41.07 56.19
N TRP A 205 -31.82 41.71 55.80
CA TRP A 205 -32.24 41.86 54.41
C TRP A 205 -31.25 42.69 53.58
N PHE A 206 -30.79 43.82 54.13
CA PHE A 206 -29.80 44.67 53.50
C PHE A 206 -28.44 43.96 53.36
N ALA A 207 -28.00 43.25 54.39
CA ALA A 207 -26.79 42.43 54.34
C ALA A 207 -26.87 41.36 53.24
N LEU A 208 -28.02 40.69 53.10
CA LEU A 208 -28.25 39.70 52.04
C LEU A 208 -28.21 40.35 50.65
N LEU A 209 -28.80 41.55 50.49
CA LEU A 209 -28.74 42.32 49.24
C LEU A 209 -27.30 42.69 48.87
N VAL A 210 -26.50 43.14 49.85
CA VAL A 210 -25.08 43.48 49.64
C VAL A 210 -24.27 42.27 49.20
N VAL A 211 -24.50 41.08 49.81
CA VAL A 211 -23.84 39.84 49.40
C VAL A 211 -24.19 39.44 47.97
N ILE A 212 -25.46 39.59 47.58
CA ILE A 212 -25.92 39.32 46.21
C ILE A 212 -25.28 40.32 45.22
N LEU A 213 -25.29 41.62 45.54
CA LEU A 213 -24.74 42.68 44.69
C LEU A 213 -23.22 42.53 44.53
N HIS A 214 -22.49 42.23 45.60
CA HIS A 214 -21.07 41.89 45.56
C HIS A 214 -20.83 40.65 44.69
N GLY A 215 -21.71 39.66 44.79
CA GLY A 215 -21.70 38.48 43.93
C GLY A 215 -21.86 38.81 42.43
N ILE A 216 -22.72 39.77 42.08
CA ILE A 216 -22.93 40.23 40.70
C ILE A 216 -21.74 41.07 40.22
N LEU A 217 -21.16 41.94 41.05
CA LEU A 217 -19.98 42.75 40.67
C LEU A 217 -18.74 41.87 40.41
N LYS A 218 -18.52 40.84 41.23
CA LYS A 218 -17.46 39.85 40.99
C LYS A 218 -17.72 39.00 39.75
N ALA A 219 -18.99 38.82 39.37
CA ALA A 219 -19.41 38.14 38.15
C ALA A 219 -19.11 38.97 36.89
N SER A 220 -19.43 40.26 36.95
CA SER A 220 -19.25 41.21 35.86
C SER A 220 -17.79 41.61 35.65
N ALA A 221 -16.94 41.50 36.67
CA ALA A 221 -15.49 41.67 36.52
C ALA A 221 -14.84 40.67 35.52
N GLY A 222 -15.52 39.55 35.20
CA GLY A 222 -15.11 38.61 34.15
C GLY A 222 -15.64 38.90 32.74
N LEU A 223 -16.65 39.79 32.61
CA LEU A 223 -17.19 40.25 31.33
C LEU A 223 -16.26 41.33 30.78
N SER A 224 -15.23 40.90 30.04
CA SER A 224 -14.60 41.79 29.07
C SER A 224 -15.69 42.29 28.13
N ILE A 225 -16.04 43.58 28.27
CA ILE A 225 -16.81 44.30 27.28
C ILE A 225 -15.99 44.17 25.99
N LYS A 226 -16.48 43.34 25.06
CA LYS A 226 -15.94 43.28 23.71
C LYS A 226 -16.08 44.67 23.12
N LYS A 227 -14.94 45.33 22.90
CA LYS A 227 -14.70 46.35 21.87
C LYS A 227 -15.84 47.35 21.68
N PHE A 228 -15.75 48.49 22.36
CA PHE A 228 -16.08 49.76 21.69
C PHE A 228 -14.87 50.08 20.81
N SER A 229 -14.87 49.56 19.58
CA SER A 229 -13.83 49.77 18.58
C SER A 229 -14.47 50.50 17.41
N LEU A 230 -14.14 51.78 17.27
CA LEU A 230 -14.07 52.48 16.00
C LEU A 230 -13.28 53.77 16.22
N LYS A 231 -12.14 53.85 15.53
CA LYS A 231 -11.13 54.91 15.53
C LYS A 231 -10.20 54.93 16.75
N ASN A 232 -9.10 54.19 16.66
CA ASN A 232 -7.74 54.52 17.17
C ASN A 232 -6.80 53.31 17.05
N ALA A 233 -6.93 52.50 16.00
CA ALA A 233 -6.08 51.32 15.75
C ALA A 233 -5.28 51.47 14.44
N GLU A 234 -4.74 52.66 14.18
CA GLU A 234 -3.87 52.93 13.02
C GLU A 234 -2.56 53.63 13.42
N ILE A 235 -2.18 53.58 14.70
CA ILE A 235 -0.84 54.04 15.13
C ILE A 235 -0.27 53.01 16.09
N GLU A 236 0.02 51.81 15.57
CA GLU A 236 1.08 50.98 16.13
C GLU A 236 2.30 51.18 15.23
N THR A 237 3.32 51.82 15.78
CA THR A 237 4.60 52.12 15.15
C THR A 237 5.26 50.84 14.61
N GLU A 238 5.78 50.93 13.38
CA GLU A 238 6.32 49.83 12.54
C GLU A 238 7.49 49.03 13.16
N ASP A 239 8.05 49.45 14.30
CA ASP A 239 9.25 48.83 14.89
C ASP A 239 8.99 47.60 15.81
N LYS A 240 7.74 47.27 16.19
CA LYS A 240 7.44 46.06 16.99
C LYS A 240 7.35 44.75 16.20
N SER A 241 7.54 44.82 14.88
CA SER A 241 7.48 43.67 13.97
C SER A 241 8.67 42.71 14.10
N LYS A 242 9.79 43.12 14.74
CA LYS A 242 11.02 42.31 14.89
C LYS A 242 11.16 41.55 16.23
N GLU A 243 10.27 41.77 17.19
CA GLU A 243 10.39 41.17 18.51
C GLU A 243 9.76 39.76 18.53
N SER A 244 10.55 38.76 18.95
CA SER A 244 10.17 37.34 19.04
C SER A 244 8.90 37.14 19.88
N VAL A 245 8.09 36.16 19.49
CA VAL A 245 6.86 35.79 20.19
C VAL A 245 7.15 35.37 21.63
N PHE A 246 8.25 34.66 21.87
CA PHE A 246 8.67 34.33 23.23
C PHE A 246 8.96 35.56 24.07
N ASN A 247 9.62 36.57 23.52
CA ASN A 247 9.89 37.83 24.25
C ASN A 247 8.59 38.58 24.56
N LYS A 248 7.66 38.67 23.59
CA LYS A 248 6.34 39.31 23.77
C LYS A 248 5.51 38.66 24.88
N HIS A 249 5.72 37.37 25.11
CA HIS A 249 4.96 36.57 26.08
C HIS A 249 5.84 36.00 27.21
N LEU A 250 7.00 36.60 27.45
CA LEU A 250 7.97 36.07 28.43
C LEU A 250 7.35 35.97 29.82
N ASP A 251 6.56 36.97 30.24
CA ASP A 251 5.88 36.94 31.55
C ASP A 251 4.94 35.73 31.67
N GLU A 252 4.31 35.29 30.58
CA GLU A 252 3.40 34.15 30.59
C GLU A 252 4.16 32.84 30.73
N ILE A 253 5.34 32.74 30.11
CA ILE A 253 6.24 31.59 30.24
C ILE A 253 6.79 31.54 31.67
N VAL A 254 7.26 32.67 32.21
CA VAL A 254 7.74 32.78 33.59
C VAL A 254 6.60 32.42 34.57
N TYR A 255 5.43 33.02 34.42
CA TYR A 255 4.25 32.74 35.23
C TYR A 255 3.85 31.26 35.17
N PHE A 256 3.97 30.63 33.99
CA PHE A 256 3.76 29.18 33.86
C PHE A 256 4.67 28.38 34.77
N PHE A 257 5.99 28.63 34.75
CA PHE A 257 6.94 27.89 35.57
C PHE A 257 6.90 28.27 37.06
N GLN A 258 6.37 29.45 37.41
CA GLN A 258 6.13 29.86 38.80
C GLN A 258 4.97 29.09 39.45
N GLU A 259 3.87 28.91 38.72
CA GLU A 259 2.61 28.36 39.27
C GLU A 259 2.36 26.90 38.89
N THR A 260 3.02 26.40 37.85
CA THR A 260 2.90 25.00 37.40
C THR A 260 4.07 24.17 37.93
N PRO A 261 3.82 23.06 38.66
CA PRO A 261 4.88 22.17 39.06
C PRO A 261 5.49 21.51 37.82
N CYS A 262 6.71 21.88 37.48
CA CYS A 262 7.42 21.38 36.30
C CYS A 262 8.92 21.24 36.60
N ASP A 263 9.39 20.02 36.82
CA ASP A 263 10.82 19.72 37.02
C ASP A 263 11.52 19.48 35.68
N ILE A 264 10.83 18.81 34.75
CA ILE A 264 11.36 18.50 33.42
C ILE A 264 10.30 18.84 32.36
N LEU A 265 10.67 19.72 31.42
CA LEU A 265 9.90 20.01 30.21
C LEU A 265 10.42 19.14 29.07
N ILE A 266 9.60 18.22 28.58
CA ILE A 266 9.88 17.33 27.47
C ILE A 266 9.38 17.99 26.17
N VAL A 267 10.28 18.19 25.22
CA VAL A 267 10.00 18.80 23.91
C VAL A 267 10.28 17.78 22.81
N GLU A 268 9.24 17.40 22.07
CA GLU A 268 9.32 16.42 20.98
C GLU A 268 8.88 17.00 19.63
N ASP A 269 9.32 16.34 18.56
CA ASP A 269 8.99 16.65 17.15
C ASP A 269 9.41 18.05 16.69
N LEU A 270 10.29 18.74 17.44
CA LEU A 270 10.84 20.05 17.06
C LEU A 270 11.86 19.96 15.91
N ASP A 271 12.51 18.82 15.77
CA ASP A 271 13.51 18.52 14.74
C ASP A 271 12.93 18.34 13.32
N ARG A 272 11.60 18.21 13.20
CA ARG A 272 10.90 18.12 11.91
C ARG A 272 10.92 19.43 11.13
N PHE A 273 11.06 20.56 11.81
CA PHE A 273 11.09 21.88 11.17
C PHE A 273 12.46 22.25 10.60
N GLY A 274 13.49 21.43 10.81
CA GLY A 274 14.85 21.61 10.25
C GLY A 274 15.62 22.87 10.69
N LYS A 275 15.00 23.77 11.46
CA LYS A 275 15.57 25.05 11.89
C LYS A 275 16.27 24.90 13.23
N THR A 276 17.55 25.26 13.29
CA THR A 276 18.33 25.19 14.54
C THR A 276 18.18 26.44 15.40
N GLU A 277 17.74 27.55 14.80
CA GLU A 277 17.57 28.85 15.44
C GLU A 277 16.54 28.81 16.58
N ILE A 278 15.48 28.02 16.41
CA ILE A 278 14.45 27.85 17.45
C ILE A 278 15.02 27.20 18.72
N PHE A 279 16.00 26.30 18.59
CA PHE A 279 16.65 25.69 19.75
C PHE A 279 17.39 26.76 20.54
N THR A 280 18.17 27.62 19.90
CA THR A 280 18.88 28.76 20.54
C THR A 280 17.91 29.60 21.37
N LYS A 281 16.77 30.00 20.79
CA LYS A 281 15.75 30.77 21.52
C LYS A 281 15.16 30.00 22.71
N ILE A 282 14.90 28.70 22.58
CA ILE A 282 14.42 27.89 23.70
C ILE A 282 15.48 27.77 24.82
N ARG A 283 16.78 27.69 24.48
CA ARG A 283 17.86 27.68 25.48
C ARG A 283 17.97 29.01 26.21
N GLU A 284 17.81 30.14 25.52
CA GLU A 284 17.72 31.46 26.15
C GLU A 284 16.54 31.51 27.14
N ILE A 285 15.38 30.99 26.76
CA ILE A 285 14.24 30.87 27.68
C ILE A 285 14.56 29.97 28.88
N ASN A 286 15.20 28.82 28.66
CA ASN A 286 15.59 27.93 29.77
C ASN A 286 16.55 28.63 30.75
N GLN A 287 17.50 29.42 30.25
CA GLN A 287 18.39 30.23 31.08
C GLN A 287 17.62 31.28 31.88
N LEU A 288 16.76 32.07 31.22
CA LEU A 288 15.92 33.07 31.89
C LEU A 288 15.04 32.47 32.98
N ILE A 289 14.47 31.28 32.75
CA ILE A 289 13.65 30.59 33.75
C ILE A 289 14.48 30.09 34.94
N ASN A 290 15.67 29.55 34.70
CA ASN A 290 16.53 29.03 35.76
C ASN A 290 17.25 30.12 36.57
N ASP A 291 17.50 31.29 35.95
CA ASP A 291 18.08 32.46 36.61
C ASP A 291 17.04 33.30 37.37
N ASN A 292 15.75 33.12 37.07
CA ASN A 292 14.67 33.85 37.72
C ASN A 292 14.48 33.42 39.20
N PRO A 293 14.67 34.31 40.19
CA PRO A 293 14.57 33.96 41.61
C PRO A 293 13.17 33.50 42.04
N ASP A 294 12.11 34.05 41.44
CA ASP A 294 10.72 33.71 41.80
C ASP A 294 10.35 32.29 41.36
N VAL A 295 10.93 31.82 40.25
CA VAL A 295 10.82 30.42 39.81
C VAL A 295 11.76 29.53 40.65
N ARG A 296 13.02 29.94 40.79
CA ARG A 296 14.09 29.10 41.32
C ARG A 296 14.02 28.89 42.83
N SER A 297 13.57 29.89 43.60
CA SER A 297 13.47 29.85 45.07
C SER A 297 12.62 28.70 45.61
N ARG A 298 11.67 28.19 44.80
CA ARG A 298 10.78 27.08 45.16
C ARG A 298 11.36 25.69 44.83
N LYS A 299 12.57 25.62 44.25
CA LYS A 299 13.15 24.37 43.72
C LYS A 299 14.57 24.15 44.23
N LYS A 300 14.93 22.89 44.46
CA LYS A 300 16.31 22.48 44.81
C LYS A 300 17.19 22.26 43.58
N LYS A 301 16.61 21.75 42.49
CA LYS A 301 17.28 21.44 41.21
C LYS A 301 16.78 22.33 40.07
N PRO A 302 17.61 22.67 39.07
CA PRO A 302 17.18 23.49 37.94
C PRO A 302 16.08 22.78 37.15
N ILE A 303 15.27 23.55 36.42
CA ILE A 303 14.27 23.02 35.49
C ILE A 303 15.00 22.56 34.23
N VAL A 304 14.84 21.28 33.89
CA VAL A 304 15.50 20.68 32.73
C VAL A 304 14.60 20.73 31.51
N PHE A 305 15.11 21.20 30.38
CA PHE A 305 14.46 21.05 29.09
C PHE A 305 15.08 19.84 28.37
N LEU A 306 14.28 18.79 28.22
CA LEU A 306 14.65 17.51 27.62
C LEU A 306 14.11 17.42 26.20
N PHE A 307 15.00 17.34 25.22
CA PHE A 307 14.64 17.31 23.79
C PHE A 307 14.79 15.91 23.22
N ALA A 308 13.83 15.46 22.42
CA ALA A 308 13.99 14.28 21.56
C ALA A 308 14.24 14.74 20.12
N ILE A 309 15.45 14.50 19.59
CA ILE A 309 15.87 15.00 18.27
C ILE A 309 16.58 13.94 17.42
N ARG A 310 16.60 14.14 16.10
CA ARG A 310 17.46 13.39 15.15
C ARG A 310 18.94 13.75 15.29
N ASP A 311 19.81 12.82 14.90
CA ASP A 311 21.26 13.00 14.96
C ASP A 311 21.82 14.01 13.96
N ASP A 312 21.16 14.17 12.80
CA ASP A 312 21.57 14.99 11.67
C ASP A 312 21.07 16.45 11.72
N LEU A 313 20.36 16.84 12.78
CA LEU A 313 19.78 18.17 12.93
C LEU A 313 20.83 19.29 13.03
N PHE A 314 21.95 19.06 13.73
CA PHE A 314 23.01 20.04 13.93
C PHE A 314 24.23 19.72 13.08
N LYS A 315 24.76 20.71 12.34
CA LYS A 315 25.99 20.55 11.56
C LYS A 315 27.22 20.80 12.44
N GLY A 316 28.22 19.92 12.38
CA GLY A 316 29.52 20.11 13.03
C GLY A 316 29.49 20.12 14.57
N LYS A 317 30.20 21.06 15.20
CA LYS A 317 30.42 21.12 16.66
C LYS A 317 29.31 21.83 17.45
N ASP A 318 28.25 22.29 16.79
CA ASP A 318 27.26 23.16 17.44
C ASP A 318 26.35 22.40 18.42
N ARG A 319 26.15 21.09 18.22
CA ARG A 319 25.39 20.23 19.14
C ARG A 319 25.97 20.25 20.57
N THR A 320 27.29 20.20 20.71
CA THR A 320 27.96 20.19 22.02
C THR A 320 28.05 21.56 22.68
N LYS A 321 27.74 22.64 21.95
CA LYS A 321 27.59 23.98 22.54
C LYS A 321 26.19 24.19 23.12
N PHE A 322 25.20 23.50 22.55
CA PHE A 322 23.79 23.70 22.87
C PHE A 322 23.26 22.81 23.99
N PHE A 323 23.77 21.58 24.13
CA PHE A 323 23.29 20.64 25.14
C PHE A 323 24.37 20.40 26.20
N ASP A 324 23.95 20.42 27.46
CA ASP A 324 24.83 20.12 28.60
C ASP A 324 25.01 18.60 28.74
N LEU A 325 24.04 17.82 28.26
CA LEU A 325 24.09 16.36 28.20
C LEU A 325 23.44 15.85 26.91
N LEU A 326 24.11 14.88 26.28
CA LEU A 326 23.63 14.16 25.11
C LEU A 326 23.51 12.67 25.44
N ILE A 327 22.30 12.12 25.29
CA ILE A 327 22.00 10.70 25.53
C ILE A 327 21.73 10.04 24.16
N PRO A 328 22.71 9.33 23.57
CA PRO A 328 22.55 8.71 22.26
C PRO A 328 21.77 7.39 22.34
N VAL A 329 20.66 7.31 21.61
CA VAL A 329 19.79 6.12 21.54
C VAL A 329 20.20 5.25 20.37
N ILE A 330 20.58 4.01 20.66
CA ILE A 330 20.88 3.00 19.65
C ILE A 330 19.54 2.43 19.16
N PRO A 331 19.27 2.44 17.84
CA PRO A 331 18.03 1.92 17.29
C PRO A 331 17.83 0.45 17.63
N PHE A 332 16.62 0.10 18.09
CA PHE A 332 16.25 -1.29 18.33
C PHE A 332 16.23 -2.12 17.04
N VAL A 333 15.81 -1.49 15.94
CA VAL A 333 15.76 -2.07 14.59
C VAL A 333 16.73 -1.32 13.71
N SER A 334 17.43 -2.07 12.86
CA SER A 334 18.34 -1.62 11.81
C SER A 334 18.32 -2.64 10.67
N ALA A 335 18.86 -2.30 9.51
CA ALA A 335 18.96 -3.22 8.38
C ALA A 335 19.68 -4.55 8.74
N GLY A 336 20.60 -4.53 9.72
CA GLY A 336 21.35 -5.71 10.14
C GLY A 336 20.59 -6.71 11.03
N ASN A 337 19.50 -6.29 11.70
CA ASN A 337 18.72 -7.14 12.60
C ASN A 337 17.21 -7.12 12.33
N ALA A 338 16.74 -6.34 11.35
CA ALA A 338 15.33 -6.23 10.99
C ALA A 338 14.72 -7.59 10.61
N TYR A 339 15.51 -8.48 10.02
CA TYR A 339 15.09 -9.85 9.72
C TYR A 339 14.60 -10.59 10.97
N ASP A 340 15.42 -10.65 12.03
CA ASP A 340 15.10 -11.43 13.23
C ASP A 340 13.90 -10.83 13.98
N VAL A 341 13.80 -9.50 13.99
CA VAL A 341 12.66 -8.78 14.60
C VAL A 341 11.38 -9.06 13.82
N LEU A 342 11.39 -8.93 12.49
CA LEU A 342 10.24 -9.24 11.64
C LEU A 342 9.86 -10.72 11.79
N HIS A 343 10.84 -11.61 11.75
CA HIS A 343 10.66 -13.05 11.87
C HIS A 343 9.90 -13.40 13.16
N ASN A 344 10.33 -12.85 14.30
CA ASN A 344 9.69 -13.08 15.59
C ASN A 344 8.29 -12.48 15.65
N LYS A 345 8.07 -11.28 15.11
CA LYS A 345 6.72 -10.68 15.03
C LYS A 345 5.77 -11.53 14.18
N LEU A 346 6.20 -11.97 12.99
CA LEU A 346 5.43 -12.86 12.12
C LEU A 346 5.17 -14.24 12.76
N LYS A 347 6.14 -14.76 13.52
CA LYS A 347 6.01 -16.04 14.23
C LYS A 347 4.97 -15.92 15.35
N ASN A 348 5.03 -14.84 16.13
CA ASN A 348 4.05 -14.57 17.19
C ASN A 348 2.63 -14.36 16.64
N ALA A 349 2.51 -13.83 15.42
CA ALA A 349 1.24 -13.70 14.72
C ALA A 349 0.76 -15.00 14.01
N GLY A 350 1.54 -16.09 14.06
CA GLY A 350 1.19 -17.35 13.35
C GLY A 350 1.30 -17.27 11.82
N LEU A 351 1.96 -16.24 11.28
CA LEU A 351 2.00 -15.97 9.83
C LEU A 351 3.32 -16.40 9.17
N ARG A 352 4.34 -16.71 9.97
CA ARG A 352 5.71 -16.93 9.51
C ARG A 352 5.84 -18.11 8.55
N ASP A 353 5.21 -19.24 8.83
CA ASP A 353 5.49 -20.51 8.14
C ASP A 353 5.11 -20.50 6.66
N ALA A 354 4.21 -19.61 6.24
CA ALA A 354 3.78 -19.49 4.85
C ALA A 354 4.74 -18.69 3.97
N LEU A 355 5.69 -17.97 4.56
CA LEU A 355 6.63 -17.09 3.84
C LEU A 355 7.97 -17.78 3.63
N LYS A 356 8.57 -17.61 2.46
CA LYS A 356 9.89 -18.17 2.15
C LYS A 356 10.97 -17.42 2.93
N ASP A 357 11.80 -18.15 3.66
CA ASP A 357 12.89 -17.59 4.49
C ASP A 357 13.85 -16.71 3.67
N LYS A 358 14.27 -17.23 2.51
CA LYS A 358 15.14 -16.51 1.58
C LYS A 358 14.52 -15.19 1.10
N PHE A 359 13.22 -15.19 0.82
CA PHE A 359 12.50 -13.98 0.41
C PHE A 359 12.53 -12.93 1.53
N LEU A 360 12.18 -13.33 2.76
CA LEU A 360 12.20 -12.43 3.92
C LEU A 360 13.58 -11.80 4.14
N ARG A 361 14.66 -12.58 4.13
CA ARG A 361 16.02 -12.04 4.28
C ARG A 361 16.39 -11.01 3.22
N GLN A 362 15.90 -11.19 1.99
CA GLN A 362 16.21 -10.30 0.87
C GLN A 362 15.40 -9.00 0.90
N VAL A 363 14.21 -8.98 1.51
CA VAL A 363 13.37 -7.77 1.59
C VAL A 363 13.54 -7.00 2.90
N THR A 364 13.94 -7.66 3.99
CA THR A 364 14.08 -7.00 5.30
C THR A 364 15.25 -6.04 5.40
N VAL A 365 16.24 -6.15 4.52
CA VAL A 365 17.38 -5.22 4.46
C VAL A 365 16.96 -3.79 4.15
N TYR A 366 15.78 -3.59 3.56
CA TYR A 366 15.23 -2.26 3.27
C TYR A 366 14.44 -1.67 4.46
N VAL A 367 14.15 -2.46 5.50
CA VAL A 367 13.42 -1.97 6.67
C VAL A 367 14.41 -1.52 7.74
N THR A 368 14.42 -0.22 8.05
CA THR A 368 15.42 0.40 8.93
C THR A 368 14.88 0.79 10.30
N ASP A 369 13.56 0.76 10.52
CA ASP A 369 12.96 1.13 11.79
C ASP A 369 11.80 0.20 12.21
N ASN A 370 11.48 0.23 13.51
CA ASN A 370 10.47 -0.64 14.09
C ASN A 370 9.03 -0.26 13.71
N ARG A 371 8.73 1.02 13.41
CA ARG A 371 7.37 1.42 13.05
C ARG A 371 6.99 0.85 11.69
N HIS A 372 7.90 0.88 10.72
CA HIS A 372 7.70 0.21 9.44
C HIS A 372 7.50 -1.29 9.61
N LEU A 373 8.30 -1.98 10.44
CA LEU A 373 8.11 -3.40 10.72
C LEU A 373 6.73 -3.72 11.30
N VAL A 374 6.30 -2.96 12.32
CA VAL A 374 4.98 -3.13 12.92
C VAL A 374 3.88 -2.87 11.90
N ASN A 375 4.01 -1.83 11.06
CA ASN A 375 3.03 -1.55 10.02
C ASN A 375 2.95 -2.68 8.98
N ILE A 376 4.10 -3.17 8.49
CA ILE A 376 4.16 -4.30 7.54
C ILE A 376 3.45 -5.53 8.12
N VAL A 377 3.73 -5.89 9.39
CA VAL A 377 3.09 -7.04 10.04
C VAL A 377 1.59 -6.80 10.18
N ASN A 378 1.17 -5.64 10.68
CA ASN A 378 -0.24 -5.31 10.83
C ASN A 378 -1.01 -5.37 9.50
N GLU A 379 -0.48 -4.76 8.46
CA GLU A 379 -1.10 -4.76 7.14
C GLU A 379 -1.16 -6.17 6.54
N TYR A 380 -0.08 -6.94 6.66
CA TYR A 380 -0.06 -8.32 6.20
C TYR A 380 -1.05 -9.21 6.95
N THR A 381 -1.11 -9.09 8.29
CA THR A 381 -2.10 -9.79 9.12
C THR A 381 -3.51 -9.48 8.66
N LEU A 382 -3.83 -8.19 8.49
CA LEU A 382 -5.16 -7.77 8.06
C LEU A 382 -5.46 -8.28 6.65
N TYR A 383 -4.58 -8.04 5.67
CA TYR A 383 -4.83 -8.45 4.29
C TYR A 383 -4.98 -9.97 4.17
N ARG A 384 -4.16 -10.76 4.86
CA ARG A 384 -4.23 -12.22 4.78
C ARG A 384 -5.53 -12.80 5.36
N ARG A 385 -6.05 -12.17 6.42
CA ARG A 385 -7.36 -12.50 7.00
C ARG A 385 -8.53 -12.00 6.16
N THR A 386 -8.33 -10.91 5.45
CA THR A 386 -9.44 -10.15 4.87
C THR A 386 -9.65 -10.51 3.40
N LEU A 387 -8.56 -10.76 2.69
CA LEU A 387 -8.57 -11.28 1.33
C LEU A 387 -8.64 -12.82 1.31
N SER A 388 -9.09 -13.49 2.38
CA SER A 388 -9.01 -14.95 2.65
C SER A 388 -9.59 -15.83 1.53
N ASP A 389 -8.83 -15.86 0.47
CA ASP A 389 -8.88 -16.68 -0.71
C ASP A 389 -7.68 -17.60 -0.53
N SER A 390 -7.94 -18.88 -0.24
CA SER A 390 -6.93 -19.87 0.19
C SER A 390 -5.76 -20.01 -0.79
N ASN A 391 -5.95 -19.53 -2.01
CA ASN A 391 -5.03 -19.68 -3.12
C ASN A 391 -4.13 -18.48 -3.38
N LEU A 392 -4.13 -17.40 -2.59
CA LEU A 392 -3.15 -16.32 -2.78
C LEU A 392 -1.74 -16.74 -2.37
N ASP A 393 -0.74 -16.57 -3.27
CA ASP A 393 0.67 -16.78 -2.90
C ASP A 393 1.05 -15.84 -1.74
N PRO A 394 1.45 -16.36 -0.57
CA PRO A 394 1.76 -15.54 0.61
C PRO A 394 2.92 -14.57 0.38
N ASN A 395 3.91 -14.94 -0.43
CA ASN A 395 5.07 -14.10 -0.74
C ASN A 395 4.69 -12.96 -1.68
N LYS A 396 3.82 -13.21 -2.66
CA LYS A 396 3.28 -12.14 -3.53
C LYS A 396 2.39 -11.18 -2.74
N LEU A 397 1.56 -11.70 -1.84
CA LEU A 397 0.78 -10.85 -0.94
C LEU A 397 1.69 -9.98 -0.07
N PHE A 398 2.71 -10.58 0.55
CA PHE A 398 3.68 -9.83 1.35
C PHE A 398 4.44 -8.79 0.51
N ALA A 399 4.79 -9.11 -0.74
CA ALA A 399 5.40 -8.15 -1.66
C ALA A 399 4.48 -6.96 -1.99
N ILE A 400 3.18 -7.19 -2.13
CA ILE A 400 2.19 -6.13 -2.31
C ILE A 400 2.09 -5.24 -1.06
N ILE A 401 2.18 -5.83 0.14
CA ILE A 401 2.25 -5.05 1.39
C ILE A 401 3.52 -4.21 1.44
N LEU A 402 4.67 -4.78 1.10
CA LEU A 402 5.92 -4.01 1.01
C LEU A 402 5.79 -2.87 0.00
N TYR A 403 5.22 -3.15 -1.17
CA TYR A 403 5.00 -2.13 -2.20
C TYR A 403 4.09 -1.01 -1.68
N LYS A 404 3.01 -1.34 -0.96
CA LYS A 404 2.11 -0.36 -0.33
C LYS A 404 2.80 0.48 0.75
N VAL A 405 3.60 -0.14 1.61
CA VAL A 405 4.28 0.54 2.73
C VAL A 405 5.38 1.46 2.23
N PHE A 406 6.20 1.02 1.28
CA PHE A 406 7.36 1.78 0.80
C PHE A 406 7.02 2.73 -0.36
N PHE A 407 5.99 2.45 -1.16
CA PHE A 407 5.59 3.27 -2.30
C PHE A 407 4.10 3.65 -2.24
N PRO A 408 3.61 4.27 -1.14
CA PRO A 408 2.19 4.49 -0.90
C PRO A 408 1.52 5.37 -1.97
N ASN A 409 2.26 6.33 -2.54
CA ASN A 409 1.75 7.20 -3.61
C ASN A 409 1.52 6.42 -4.92
N ASP A 410 2.44 5.54 -5.29
CA ASP A 410 2.32 4.71 -6.49
C ASP A 410 1.25 3.63 -6.30
N PHE A 411 1.22 2.99 -5.11
CA PHE A 411 0.16 2.06 -4.73
C PHE A 411 -1.24 2.71 -4.78
N GLY A 412 -1.36 3.96 -4.32
CA GLY A 412 -2.62 4.71 -4.40
C GLY A 412 -3.10 4.90 -5.85
N LYS A 413 -2.19 5.21 -6.77
CA LYS A 413 -2.47 5.34 -8.21
C LYS A 413 -2.85 4.01 -8.85
N LEU A 414 -2.34 2.89 -8.33
CA LEU A 414 -2.61 1.55 -8.85
C LEU A 414 -4.11 1.22 -8.88
N HIS A 415 -4.90 1.73 -7.93
CA HIS A 415 -6.36 1.56 -7.90
C HIS A 415 -7.07 2.17 -9.12
N MET A 416 -6.42 3.12 -9.81
CA MET A 416 -6.91 3.76 -11.03
C MET A 416 -6.15 3.28 -12.28
N ASN A 417 -5.42 2.15 -12.20
CA ASN A 417 -4.54 1.64 -13.26
C ASN A 417 -3.48 2.67 -13.70
N GLN A 418 -2.96 3.44 -12.75
CA GLN A 418 -1.91 4.44 -12.96
C GLN A 418 -0.70 4.13 -12.06
N GLY A 419 0.44 4.75 -12.36
CA GLY A 419 1.69 4.55 -11.61
C GLY A 419 2.62 3.56 -12.30
N VAL A 420 3.84 3.46 -11.78
CA VAL A 420 4.95 2.75 -12.43
C VAL A 420 4.62 1.27 -12.64
N LEU A 421 4.05 0.61 -11.62
CA LEU A 421 3.68 -0.81 -11.76
C LEU A 421 2.58 -1.02 -12.82
N ALA A 422 1.58 -0.13 -12.90
CA ALA A 422 0.53 -0.22 -13.92
C ALA A 422 1.08 0.03 -15.33
N ASP A 423 2.00 0.98 -15.47
CA ASP A 423 2.65 1.32 -16.73
C ASP A 423 3.52 0.16 -17.24
N LEU A 424 4.29 -0.50 -16.35
CA LEU A 424 5.02 -1.72 -16.66
C LEU A 424 4.11 -2.87 -17.11
N VAL A 425 2.95 -3.03 -16.48
CA VAL A 425 1.96 -4.05 -16.88
C VAL A 425 1.34 -3.74 -18.24
N ARG A 426 1.10 -2.46 -18.56
CA ARG A 426 0.63 -2.05 -19.89
C ARG A 426 1.71 -2.31 -20.95
N GLU A 427 2.95 -1.95 -20.66
CA GLU A 427 4.08 -2.21 -21.55
C GLU A 427 4.33 -3.72 -21.74
N LEU A 428 4.12 -4.53 -20.71
CA LEU A 428 4.19 -5.99 -20.81
C LEU A 428 3.26 -6.51 -21.90
N GLN A 429 2.01 -6.03 -21.95
CA GLN A 429 1.05 -6.46 -22.98
C GLN A 429 1.52 -6.06 -24.38
N GLU A 430 2.07 -4.86 -24.55
CA GLU A 430 2.63 -4.42 -25.83
C GLU A 430 3.85 -5.24 -26.26
N ARG A 431 4.76 -5.55 -25.33
CA ARG A 431 5.93 -6.41 -25.61
C ARG A 431 5.52 -7.83 -25.98
N ARG A 432 4.51 -8.40 -25.30
CA ARG A 432 3.93 -9.70 -25.64
C ARG A 432 3.28 -9.68 -27.03
N ARG A 433 2.54 -8.61 -27.37
CA ARG A 433 1.95 -8.44 -28.71
C ARG A 433 3.03 -8.41 -29.79
N LYS A 434 4.08 -7.60 -29.61
CA LYS A 434 5.22 -7.55 -30.55
C LYS A 434 5.91 -8.90 -30.73
N LYS A 435 6.19 -9.62 -29.63
CA LYS A 435 6.77 -10.98 -29.71
C LYS A 435 5.89 -11.96 -30.48
N ARG A 436 4.58 -11.85 -30.35
CA ARG A 436 3.64 -12.68 -31.13
C ARG A 436 3.64 -12.34 -32.61
N GLU A 437 3.74 -11.06 -32.93
CA GLU A 437 3.86 -10.60 -34.32
C GLU A 437 5.16 -11.13 -34.93
N GLU A 438 6.29 -11.04 -34.23
CA GLU A 438 7.58 -11.63 -34.63
C GLU A 438 7.45 -13.13 -34.93
N PHE A 439 6.93 -13.93 -33.99
CA PHE A 439 6.76 -15.37 -34.19
C PHE A 439 5.76 -15.71 -35.31
N SER A 440 4.69 -14.92 -35.45
CA SER A 440 3.71 -15.08 -36.53
C SER A 440 4.35 -14.82 -37.90
N ASP A 441 5.21 -13.83 -38.01
CA ASP A 441 5.90 -13.53 -39.26
C ASP A 441 6.99 -14.56 -39.58
N GLU A 442 7.73 -15.05 -38.59
CA GLU A 442 8.62 -16.21 -38.75
C GLU A 442 7.87 -17.46 -39.25
N LEU A 443 6.67 -17.72 -38.73
CA LEU A 443 5.83 -18.83 -39.21
C LEU A 443 5.38 -18.67 -40.66
N LYS A 444 5.10 -17.45 -41.12
CA LYS A 444 4.81 -17.19 -42.55
C LYS A 444 6.03 -17.52 -43.41
N GLN A 445 7.22 -17.10 -42.99
CA GLN A 445 8.47 -17.38 -43.71
C GLN A 445 8.74 -18.89 -43.78
N ILE A 446 8.47 -19.64 -42.70
CA ILE A 446 8.58 -21.10 -42.71
C ILE A 446 7.62 -21.74 -43.70
N ARG A 447 6.36 -21.30 -43.76
CA ARG A 447 5.38 -21.82 -44.74
C ARG A 447 5.82 -21.56 -46.18
N GLU A 448 6.46 -20.42 -46.44
CA GLU A 448 7.05 -20.13 -47.75
C GLU A 448 8.24 -21.04 -48.06
N LEU A 449 9.09 -21.35 -47.08
CA LEU A 449 10.19 -22.30 -47.25
C LEU A 449 9.67 -23.71 -47.52
N GLU A 450 8.64 -24.18 -46.81
CA GLU A 450 7.99 -25.48 -47.09
C GLU A 450 7.51 -25.55 -48.55
N LYS A 451 6.92 -24.46 -49.07
CA LYS A 451 6.51 -24.38 -50.46
C LYS A 451 7.71 -24.49 -51.42
N LYS A 452 8.80 -23.76 -51.14
CA LYS A 452 10.03 -23.78 -51.97
C LYS A 452 10.69 -25.16 -51.99
N VAL A 453 10.73 -25.88 -50.87
CA VAL A 453 11.30 -27.24 -50.80
C VAL A 453 10.49 -28.20 -51.67
N ARG A 454 9.15 -28.16 -51.58
CA ARG A 454 8.27 -28.96 -52.44
C ARG A 454 8.48 -28.63 -53.93
N GLU A 455 8.54 -27.35 -54.27
CA GLU A 455 8.80 -26.91 -55.65
C GLU A 455 10.19 -27.36 -56.14
N GLY A 456 11.22 -27.30 -55.30
CA GLY A 456 12.58 -27.76 -55.60
C GLY A 456 12.68 -29.27 -55.83
N SER A 457 11.90 -30.07 -55.09
CA SER A 457 11.78 -31.51 -55.30
C SER A 457 11.17 -31.83 -56.68
N VAL A 458 10.06 -31.15 -57.04
CA VAL A 458 9.43 -31.27 -58.35
C VAL A 458 10.41 -30.87 -59.46
N GLN A 459 11.13 -29.76 -59.30
CA GLN A 459 12.15 -29.32 -60.26
C GLN A 459 13.29 -30.34 -60.41
N SER A 460 13.74 -30.95 -59.31
CA SER A 460 14.79 -31.98 -59.35
C SER A 460 14.35 -33.22 -60.13
N GLN A 461 13.08 -33.62 -59.98
CA GLN A 461 12.48 -34.69 -60.78
C GLN A 461 12.35 -34.28 -62.26
N GLU A 462 11.94 -33.04 -62.57
CA GLU A 462 11.89 -32.52 -63.95
C GLU A 462 13.27 -32.51 -64.62
N VAL A 463 14.31 -32.09 -63.90
CA VAL A 463 15.69 -32.14 -64.41
C VAL A 463 16.11 -33.58 -64.69
N LEU A 464 15.78 -34.54 -63.82
CA LEU A 464 16.05 -35.96 -64.05
C LEU A 464 15.34 -36.46 -65.30
N ALA A 465 14.04 -36.17 -65.45
CA ALA A 465 13.24 -36.57 -66.61
C ALA A 465 13.80 -35.99 -67.92
N CYS A 466 14.14 -34.71 -67.92
CA CYS A 466 14.76 -34.03 -69.07
C CYS A 466 16.12 -34.63 -69.43
N THR A 467 16.90 -35.07 -68.43
CA THR A 467 18.19 -35.73 -68.66
C THR A 467 18.01 -37.05 -69.42
N TYR A 468 17.01 -37.85 -69.04
CA TYR A 468 16.65 -39.08 -69.75
C TYR A 468 16.13 -38.83 -71.16
N VAL A 469 15.21 -37.88 -71.33
CA VAL A 469 14.72 -37.49 -72.66
C VAL A 469 15.86 -36.99 -73.55
N GLY A 470 16.76 -36.16 -73.01
CA GLY A 470 17.93 -35.67 -73.72
C GLY A 470 18.85 -36.80 -74.20
N ALA A 471 19.06 -37.83 -73.37
CA ALA A 471 19.80 -39.03 -73.76
C ALA A 471 19.09 -39.80 -74.89
N MET A 472 17.76 -39.97 -74.84
CA MET A 472 16.99 -40.61 -75.91
C MET A 472 17.07 -39.83 -77.23
N LEU A 473 16.99 -38.50 -77.17
CA LEU A 473 17.12 -37.63 -78.34
C LEU A 473 18.52 -37.74 -78.96
N ARG A 474 19.58 -37.72 -78.15
CA ARG A 474 20.96 -37.93 -78.63
C ARG A 474 21.11 -39.28 -79.34
N ARG A 475 20.57 -40.35 -78.77
CA ARG A 475 20.66 -41.71 -79.34
C ARG A 475 19.79 -41.90 -80.60
N SER A 476 18.78 -41.07 -80.81
CA SER A 476 17.88 -41.11 -81.98
C SER A 476 18.17 -40.03 -83.02
N ASN A 477 19.30 -39.32 -82.93
CA ASN A 477 19.65 -38.19 -83.79
C ASN A 477 18.54 -37.11 -83.85
N GLY A 478 17.88 -36.87 -82.71
CA GLY A 478 16.81 -35.88 -82.58
C GLY A 478 15.45 -36.30 -83.14
N GLN A 479 15.27 -37.55 -83.58
CA GLN A 479 14.02 -37.98 -84.24
C GLN A 479 12.92 -38.42 -83.27
N ALA A 480 13.23 -38.76 -82.02
CA ALA A 480 12.25 -39.26 -81.06
C ALA A 480 11.30 -38.16 -80.57
N GLN A 481 10.00 -38.36 -80.74
CA GLN A 481 8.92 -37.50 -80.23
C GLN A 481 8.07 -38.19 -79.16
N ALA A 482 8.14 -39.51 -79.08
CA ALA A 482 7.51 -40.31 -78.02
C ALA A 482 8.34 -41.56 -77.74
N PHE A 483 8.16 -42.15 -76.58
CA PHE A 483 8.69 -43.46 -76.23
C PHE A 483 7.59 -44.36 -75.65
N ARG A 484 7.76 -45.68 -75.77
CA ARG A 484 6.88 -46.66 -75.17
C ARG A 484 7.71 -47.68 -74.40
N PRO A 485 7.51 -47.82 -73.08
CA PRO A 485 8.13 -48.91 -72.32
C PRO A 485 7.50 -50.25 -72.71
N LYS A 486 8.19 -51.34 -72.38
CA LYS A 486 7.74 -52.71 -72.70
C LYS A 486 6.35 -53.03 -72.13
N GLN A 487 5.99 -52.45 -70.98
CA GLN A 487 4.70 -52.64 -70.31
C GLN A 487 4.01 -51.30 -70.03
N GLY A 488 3.63 -50.56 -71.09
CA GLY A 488 2.90 -49.31 -70.89
C GLY A 488 2.42 -48.63 -72.16
N GLY A 489 1.75 -47.49 -71.96
CA GLY A 489 1.31 -46.61 -73.04
C GLY A 489 2.45 -45.83 -73.68
N GLU A 490 2.17 -45.21 -74.83
CA GLU A 490 3.09 -44.27 -75.47
C GLU A 490 3.09 -42.94 -74.70
N ILE A 491 4.28 -42.42 -74.42
CA ILE A 491 4.50 -41.20 -73.65
C ILE A 491 5.30 -40.23 -74.52
N ALA A 492 4.79 -39.02 -74.65
CA ALA A 492 5.47 -37.99 -75.43
C ALA A 492 6.77 -37.56 -74.76
N THR A 493 7.81 -37.26 -75.54
CA THR A 493 9.10 -36.77 -75.00
C THR A 493 9.01 -35.38 -74.39
N HIS A 494 7.93 -34.64 -74.67
CA HIS A 494 7.61 -33.34 -74.06
C HIS A 494 6.65 -33.45 -72.85
N ALA A 495 6.38 -34.66 -72.37
CA ALA A 495 5.62 -34.85 -71.13
C ALA A 495 6.43 -34.40 -69.89
N ASN A 496 5.76 -34.29 -68.76
CA ASN A 496 6.37 -33.91 -67.48
C ASN A 496 7.03 -35.12 -66.77
N ALA A 497 7.81 -34.85 -65.73
CA ALA A 497 8.47 -35.87 -64.93
C ALA A 497 7.51 -36.93 -64.37
N SER A 498 6.31 -36.50 -63.93
CA SER A 498 5.31 -37.41 -63.37
C SER A 498 4.74 -38.41 -64.38
N SER A 499 4.91 -38.16 -65.69
CA SER A 499 4.60 -39.12 -66.74
C SER A 499 5.84 -39.92 -67.16
N ILE A 500 6.99 -39.24 -67.30
CA ILE A 500 8.22 -39.83 -67.84
C ILE A 500 8.86 -40.80 -66.85
N LEU A 501 9.12 -40.36 -65.61
CA LEU A 501 9.91 -41.15 -64.65
C LEU A 501 9.23 -42.47 -64.28
N PRO A 502 7.91 -42.53 -63.98
CA PRO A 502 7.25 -43.81 -63.67
C PRO A 502 7.31 -44.82 -64.82
N ALA A 503 7.30 -44.35 -66.06
CA ALA A 503 7.40 -45.21 -67.23
C ALA A 503 8.80 -45.77 -67.45
N LEU A 504 9.83 -45.02 -67.07
CA LEU A 504 11.22 -45.48 -67.13
C LEU A 504 11.56 -46.42 -65.96
N GLN A 505 10.91 -46.26 -64.80
CA GLN A 505 11.05 -47.18 -63.66
C GLN A 505 10.55 -48.62 -63.96
N GLN A 506 9.76 -48.83 -65.02
CA GLN A 506 9.30 -50.16 -65.42
C GLN A 506 10.44 -51.08 -65.90
N GLY A 507 11.60 -50.52 -66.25
CA GLY A 507 12.77 -51.26 -66.68
C GLY A 507 12.64 -51.93 -68.06
N GLY A 508 13.73 -52.56 -68.50
CA GLY A 508 13.80 -53.26 -69.79
C GLY A 508 14.00 -52.33 -70.99
N GLU A 509 13.44 -52.72 -72.13
CA GLU A 509 13.59 -51.97 -73.39
C GLU A 509 12.48 -50.93 -73.57
N ILE A 510 12.88 -49.75 -74.07
CA ILE A 510 11.98 -48.70 -74.54
C ILE A 510 12.06 -48.59 -76.06
N ARG A 511 10.92 -48.39 -76.71
CA ARG A 511 10.83 -48.12 -78.15
C ARG A 511 10.60 -46.63 -78.38
N LEU A 512 11.44 -46.00 -79.18
CA LEU A 512 11.33 -44.60 -79.56
C LEU A 512 10.54 -44.45 -80.86
N PHE A 513 9.66 -43.48 -80.94
CA PHE A 513 8.80 -43.19 -82.09
C PHE A 513 9.02 -41.76 -82.57
N ASN A 514 8.97 -41.55 -83.89
CA ASN A 514 8.96 -40.21 -84.50
C ASN A 514 7.54 -39.64 -84.62
N GLY A 515 7.42 -38.40 -85.12
CA GLY A 515 6.12 -37.74 -85.31
C GLY A 515 5.15 -38.41 -86.28
N GLN A 516 5.62 -39.38 -87.08
CA GLN A 516 4.77 -40.22 -87.94
C GLN A 516 4.36 -41.54 -87.26
N LYS A 517 4.61 -41.69 -85.95
CA LYS A 517 4.40 -42.90 -85.15
C LYS A 517 5.17 -44.12 -85.67
N ARG A 518 6.28 -43.90 -86.39
CA ARG A 518 7.20 -44.97 -86.80
C ARG A 518 8.25 -45.17 -85.73
N MET A 519 8.52 -46.43 -85.41
CA MET A 519 9.60 -46.79 -84.49
C MET A 519 10.94 -46.43 -85.12
N VAL A 520 11.74 -45.62 -84.43
CA VAL A 520 13.05 -45.13 -84.91
C VAL A 520 14.22 -45.83 -84.23
N LYS A 521 14.07 -46.25 -82.98
CA LYS A 521 15.12 -46.96 -82.24
C LYS A 521 14.54 -47.72 -81.05
N THR A 522 15.16 -48.84 -80.67
CA THR A 522 14.96 -49.49 -79.37
C THR A 522 16.19 -49.23 -78.50
N LEU A 523 15.99 -48.89 -77.23
CA LEU A 523 17.05 -48.65 -76.25
C LEU A 523 16.79 -49.48 -75.00
N SER A 524 17.85 -49.91 -74.32
CA SER A 524 17.74 -50.47 -72.97
C SER A 524 17.76 -49.34 -71.94
N ILE A 525 16.88 -49.41 -70.93
CA ILE A 525 16.90 -48.46 -69.80
C ILE A 525 18.22 -48.58 -69.02
N ALA A 526 18.74 -49.80 -68.83
CA ALA A 526 20.02 -50.01 -68.15
C ALA A 526 21.20 -49.35 -68.87
N GLU A 527 21.17 -49.31 -70.21
CA GLU A 527 22.19 -48.58 -70.99
C GLU A 527 22.07 -47.06 -70.84
N LEU A 528 20.85 -46.55 -70.64
CA LEU A 528 20.63 -45.12 -70.38
C LEU A 528 21.03 -44.74 -68.95
N GLU A 529 20.77 -45.60 -67.96
CA GLU A 529 21.21 -45.45 -66.58
C GLU A 529 22.75 -45.39 -66.50
N GLU A 530 23.45 -46.36 -67.12
CA GLU A 530 24.92 -46.39 -67.10
C GLU A 530 25.55 -45.17 -67.80
N ASP A 531 24.89 -44.58 -68.81
CA ASP A 531 25.38 -43.38 -69.51
C ASP A 531 25.12 -42.08 -68.71
N ILE A 532 24.01 -42.00 -67.98
CA ILE A 532 23.60 -40.79 -67.25
C ILE A 532 24.18 -40.75 -65.84
N HIS A 533 24.18 -41.88 -65.13
CA HIS A 533 24.72 -42.01 -63.77
C HIS A 533 25.29 -43.44 -63.54
N PRO A 534 26.55 -43.68 -63.94
CA PRO A 534 27.18 -45.00 -63.87
C PRO A 534 27.04 -45.69 -62.50
N GLY A 535 26.63 -46.97 -62.51
CA GLY A 535 26.46 -47.77 -61.30
C GLY A 535 25.26 -47.41 -60.42
N ARG A 536 24.29 -46.63 -60.92
CA ARG A 536 23.05 -46.27 -60.21
C ARG A 536 21.83 -46.45 -61.12
N THR A 537 20.67 -46.66 -60.52
CA THR A 537 19.39 -46.74 -61.23
C THR A 537 18.58 -45.45 -61.13
N ILE A 538 17.54 -45.31 -61.96
CA ILE A 538 16.54 -44.24 -61.82
C ILE A 538 15.95 -44.23 -60.42
N GLU A 539 15.70 -45.43 -59.87
CA GLU A 539 15.14 -45.58 -58.53
C GLU A 539 16.10 -45.08 -57.46
N ASP A 540 17.41 -45.33 -57.59
CA ASP A 540 18.41 -44.81 -56.65
C ASP A 540 18.46 -43.28 -56.68
N ARG A 541 18.37 -42.66 -57.86
CA ARG A 541 18.33 -41.20 -58.02
C ARG A 541 17.05 -40.58 -57.45
N LEU A 542 15.91 -41.23 -57.66
CA LEU A 542 14.64 -40.79 -57.07
C LEU A 542 14.68 -40.91 -55.54
N ARG A 543 15.19 -42.01 -54.98
CA ARG A 543 15.39 -42.16 -53.54
C ARG A 543 16.33 -41.10 -52.97
N GLU A 544 17.38 -40.70 -53.69
CA GLU A 544 18.26 -39.60 -53.27
C GLU A 544 17.51 -38.26 -53.20
N ILE A 545 16.69 -37.94 -54.21
CA ILE A 545 15.86 -36.72 -54.24
C ILE A 545 14.82 -36.74 -53.11
N ASP A 546 14.12 -37.86 -52.94
CA ASP A 546 13.10 -38.03 -51.90
C ASP A 546 13.72 -37.92 -50.50
N ARG A 547 14.88 -38.57 -50.27
CA ARG A 547 15.58 -38.50 -48.99
C ARG A 547 16.08 -37.09 -48.67
N ALA A 548 16.62 -36.38 -49.67
CA ALA A 548 17.05 -34.99 -49.49
C ALA A 548 15.87 -34.08 -49.15
N THR A 549 14.74 -34.24 -49.86
CA THR A 549 13.50 -33.50 -49.60
C THR A 549 12.97 -33.80 -48.20
N GLN A 550 12.94 -35.07 -47.81
CA GLN A 550 12.44 -35.50 -46.50
C GLN A 550 13.27 -34.92 -45.35
N LEU A 551 14.61 -34.92 -45.45
CA LEU A 551 15.48 -34.36 -44.41
C LEU A 551 15.26 -32.85 -44.23
N GLU A 552 15.05 -32.11 -45.32
CA GLU A 552 14.71 -30.69 -45.26
C GLU A 552 13.31 -30.47 -44.66
N GLU A 553 12.31 -31.24 -45.09
CA GLU A 553 10.94 -31.16 -44.56
C GLU A 553 10.88 -31.49 -43.06
N GLU A 554 11.62 -32.49 -42.59
CA GLU A 554 11.72 -32.85 -41.17
C GLU A 554 12.31 -31.71 -40.31
N GLY A 555 13.39 -31.08 -40.79
CA GLY A 555 14.00 -29.93 -40.12
C GLY A 555 13.06 -28.73 -40.05
N ILE A 556 12.37 -28.44 -41.16
CA ILE A 556 11.40 -27.35 -41.24
C ILE A 556 10.19 -27.63 -40.33
N ALA A 557 9.65 -28.84 -40.34
CA ALA A 557 8.53 -29.24 -39.48
C ALA A 557 8.89 -29.13 -37.98
N THR A 558 10.11 -29.49 -37.60
CA THR A 558 10.60 -29.35 -36.22
C THR A 558 10.66 -27.88 -35.80
N ARG A 559 11.16 -26.99 -36.66
CA ARG A 559 11.18 -25.55 -36.34
C ARG A 559 9.76 -24.96 -36.33
N ARG A 560 8.88 -25.38 -37.25
CA ARG A 560 7.47 -24.96 -37.29
C ARG A 560 6.75 -25.28 -35.97
N THR A 561 6.83 -26.53 -35.52
CA THR A 561 6.20 -26.96 -34.26
C THR A 561 6.76 -26.24 -33.04
N ALA A 562 8.08 -25.98 -33.02
CA ALA A 562 8.70 -25.16 -31.98
C ALA A 562 8.18 -23.72 -31.98
N LEU A 563 8.07 -23.08 -33.15
CA LEU A 563 7.55 -21.72 -33.29
C LEU A 563 6.06 -21.62 -32.97
N GLU A 564 5.25 -22.60 -33.36
CA GLU A 564 3.83 -22.66 -32.99
C GLU A 564 3.68 -22.70 -31.45
N LYS A 565 4.54 -23.47 -30.77
CA LYS A 565 4.61 -23.49 -29.30
C LYS A 565 5.07 -22.15 -28.71
N GLU A 566 6.10 -21.53 -29.27
CA GLU A 566 6.59 -20.21 -28.83
C GLU A 566 5.52 -19.12 -29.01
N LEU A 567 4.81 -19.12 -30.15
CA LEU A 567 3.70 -18.21 -30.44
C LEU A 567 2.56 -18.37 -29.43
N ARG A 568 2.18 -19.62 -29.10
CA ARG A 568 1.17 -19.89 -28.05
C ARG A 568 1.60 -19.35 -26.69
N ASN A 569 2.86 -19.60 -26.32
CA ASN A 569 3.39 -19.23 -24.99
C ASN A 569 3.73 -17.74 -24.86
N ALA A 570 3.89 -17.01 -25.97
CA ALA A 570 4.29 -15.60 -25.96
C ALA A 570 3.31 -14.69 -25.19
N ARG A 571 2.03 -15.10 -25.06
CA ARG A 571 1.02 -14.39 -24.27
C ARG A 571 1.27 -14.43 -22.76
N TYR A 572 2.03 -15.41 -22.27
CA TYR A 572 2.22 -15.65 -20.83
C TYR A 572 3.63 -15.33 -20.36
N ILE A 573 4.45 -14.68 -21.19
CA ILE A 573 5.82 -14.34 -20.78
C ILE A 573 5.75 -13.34 -19.62
N SER A 574 6.31 -13.69 -18.47
CA SER A 574 6.26 -12.85 -17.27
C SER A 574 7.13 -11.58 -17.39
N MET A 575 6.85 -10.59 -16.55
CA MET A 575 7.66 -9.36 -16.48
C MET A 575 9.14 -9.66 -16.24
N LYS A 576 9.43 -10.61 -15.33
CA LYS A 576 10.77 -11.10 -15.03
C LYS A 576 11.58 -11.56 -16.27
N ARG A 577 10.92 -11.99 -17.34
CA ARG A 577 11.58 -12.46 -18.57
C ARG A 577 11.70 -11.38 -19.65
N LEU A 578 10.84 -10.37 -19.64
CA LEU A 578 10.77 -9.34 -20.69
C LEU A 578 11.41 -8.02 -20.32
N PHE A 579 11.54 -7.72 -19.03
CA PHE A 579 12.17 -6.51 -18.54
C PHE A 579 13.55 -6.82 -17.97
N SER A 580 14.54 -5.99 -18.30
CA SER A 580 15.86 -6.07 -17.68
C SER A 580 15.88 -5.39 -16.31
N THR A 581 16.93 -5.63 -15.54
CA THR A 581 17.10 -4.99 -14.22
C THR A 581 17.33 -3.49 -14.41
N GLU A 582 18.09 -3.12 -15.43
CA GLU A 582 18.47 -1.74 -15.76
C GLU A 582 17.26 -0.93 -16.21
N GLU A 583 16.38 -1.50 -17.03
CA GLU A 583 15.13 -0.85 -17.48
C GLU A 583 14.25 -0.49 -16.29
N ILE A 584 14.02 -1.44 -15.37
CA ILE A 584 13.17 -1.20 -14.20
C ILE A 584 13.83 -0.18 -13.27
N ALA A 585 15.16 -0.22 -13.11
CA ALA A 585 15.89 0.71 -12.27
C ALA A 585 15.81 2.16 -12.77
N GLU A 586 15.75 2.38 -14.08
CA GLU A 586 15.57 3.70 -14.67
C GLU A 586 14.19 4.29 -14.31
N GLU A 587 13.12 3.48 -14.44
CA GLU A 587 11.74 3.86 -14.12
C GLU A 587 11.54 4.24 -12.64
N VAL A 588 12.29 3.63 -11.72
CA VAL A 588 12.18 3.90 -10.27
C VAL A 588 13.36 4.68 -9.70
N SER A 589 14.16 5.33 -10.54
CA SER A 589 15.34 6.09 -10.12
C SER A 589 15.03 7.22 -9.12
N GLY A 590 13.82 7.78 -9.17
CA GLY A 590 13.33 8.78 -8.22
C GLY A 590 12.66 8.23 -6.97
N PHE A 591 12.51 6.90 -6.83
CA PHE A 591 11.83 6.31 -5.68
C PHE A 591 12.80 6.05 -4.53
N GLU A 592 12.44 6.48 -3.32
CA GLU A 592 13.09 5.99 -2.11
C GLU A 592 12.89 4.48 -2.02
N HIS A 593 13.99 3.73 -1.83
CA HIS A 593 14.00 2.26 -1.89
C HIS A 593 13.70 1.63 -3.27
N GLY A 594 13.95 2.32 -4.40
CA GLY A 594 13.76 1.77 -5.76
C GLY A 594 14.36 0.36 -5.99
N ASP A 595 15.50 0.04 -5.37
CA ASP A 595 16.11 -1.30 -5.41
C ASP A 595 15.17 -2.43 -4.92
N LEU A 596 14.33 -2.15 -3.92
CA LEU A 596 13.31 -3.10 -3.45
C LEU A 596 12.28 -3.35 -4.56
N PHE A 597 11.81 -2.30 -5.23
CA PHE A 597 10.86 -2.42 -6.35
C PHE A 597 11.47 -3.25 -7.49
N VAL A 598 12.70 -2.92 -7.90
CA VAL A 598 13.46 -3.68 -8.91
C VAL A 598 13.55 -5.15 -8.52
N TYR A 599 13.92 -5.45 -7.27
CA TYR A 599 14.00 -6.82 -6.78
C TYR A 599 12.63 -7.53 -6.83
N LEU A 600 11.56 -6.87 -6.39
CA LEU A 600 10.22 -7.48 -6.36
C LEU A 600 9.70 -7.79 -7.77
N VAL A 601 9.94 -6.93 -8.76
CA VAL A 601 9.54 -7.18 -10.17
C VAL A 601 10.45 -8.22 -10.83
N THR A 602 11.77 -8.05 -10.76
CA THR A 602 12.74 -8.97 -11.42
C THR A 602 12.74 -10.38 -10.82
N LYS A 603 12.26 -10.57 -9.58
CA LYS A 603 12.05 -11.90 -9.00
C LYS A 603 10.65 -12.47 -9.23
N GLY A 604 9.71 -11.69 -9.77
CA GLY A 604 8.34 -12.12 -10.08
C GLY A 604 7.41 -12.12 -8.86
N TYR A 605 7.67 -11.28 -7.86
CA TYR A 605 6.77 -11.10 -6.71
C TYR A 605 5.70 -10.03 -6.98
N LEU A 606 6.05 -8.97 -7.71
CA LEU A 606 5.09 -8.01 -8.28
C LEU A 606 4.88 -8.35 -9.76
N GLU A 607 3.64 -8.71 -10.11
CA GLU A 607 3.26 -9.15 -11.45
C GLU A 607 1.92 -8.53 -11.89
N GLU A 608 1.51 -8.77 -13.15
CA GLU A 608 0.26 -8.25 -13.75
C GLU A 608 -1.02 -8.66 -12.99
N ASN A 609 -0.94 -9.72 -12.19
CA ASN A 609 -2.04 -10.23 -11.39
C ASN A 609 -2.17 -9.54 -10.02
N TYR A 610 -1.58 -8.35 -9.85
CA TYR A 610 -1.57 -7.58 -8.60
C TYR A 610 -2.99 -7.29 -8.07
N HIS A 611 -4.00 -7.14 -8.94
CA HIS A 611 -5.39 -6.92 -8.54
C HIS A 611 -5.93 -7.98 -7.59
N ASN A 612 -5.46 -9.22 -7.69
CA ASN A 612 -5.85 -10.31 -6.78
C ASN A 612 -5.46 -10.04 -5.32
N TYR A 613 -4.48 -9.16 -5.11
CA TYR A 613 -3.88 -8.83 -3.82
C TYR A 613 -4.24 -7.42 -3.33
N THR A 614 -4.90 -6.59 -4.13
CA THR A 614 -5.20 -5.19 -3.80
C THR A 614 -6.69 -4.89 -3.62
N SER A 615 -7.59 -5.80 -4.02
CA SER A 615 -9.03 -5.65 -3.88
C SER A 615 -9.72 -6.89 -3.34
N TYR A 616 -10.85 -6.66 -2.65
CA TYR A 616 -11.74 -7.72 -2.23
C TYR A 616 -12.39 -8.39 -3.42
N PHE A 617 -12.57 -9.70 -3.32
CA PHE A 617 -13.54 -10.35 -4.19
C PHE A 617 -14.94 -10.08 -3.69
N HIS A 618 -15.77 -9.51 -4.55
CA HIS A 618 -17.20 -9.45 -4.34
C HIS A 618 -17.84 -10.58 -5.14
N LYS A 619 -18.42 -11.56 -4.41
CA LYS A 619 -19.21 -12.63 -5.02
C LYS A 619 -20.33 -12.00 -5.86
N GLY A 620 -20.32 -12.28 -7.16
CA GLY A 620 -21.23 -11.71 -8.13
C GLY A 620 -21.60 -12.76 -9.16
N ALA A 621 -21.27 -12.49 -10.42
CA ALA A 621 -21.44 -13.45 -11.51
C ALA A 621 -20.58 -14.71 -11.32
N ILE A 622 -19.39 -14.56 -10.74
CA ILE A 622 -18.43 -15.64 -10.47
C ILE A 622 -18.46 -15.99 -8.97
N THR A 623 -18.35 -17.28 -8.62
CA THR A 623 -18.23 -17.71 -7.23
C THR A 623 -16.78 -17.64 -6.71
N GLN A 624 -16.59 -17.84 -5.40
CA GLN A 624 -15.25 -17.92 -4.81
C GLN A 624 -14.45 -19.10 -5.39
N ALA A 625 -15.09 -20.27 -5.51
CA ALA A 625 -14.48 -21.47 -6.07
C ALA A 625 -14.08 -21.26 -7.54
N ASP A 626 -14.92 -20.58 -8.33
CA ASP A 626 -14.62 -20.25 -9.72
C ASP A 626 -13.46 -19.26 -9.84
N ARG A 627 -13.38 -18.25 -8.95
CA ARG A 627 -12.24 -17.32 -8.90
C ARG A 627 -10.95 -18.07 -8.55
N GLU A 628 -11.03 -18.97 -7.59
CA GLU A 628 -9.93 -19.85 -7.17
C GLU A 628 -9.42 -20.72 -8.33
N PHE A 629 -10.35 -21.32 -9.07
CA PHE A 629 -10.06 -22.05 -10.30
C PHE A 629 -9.32 -21.16 -11.31
N VAL A 630 -9.84 -19.97 -11.63
CA VAL A 630 -9.21 -19.04 -12.58
C VAL A 630 -7.82 -18.59 -12.12
N GLN A 631 -7.62 -18.35 -10.82
CA GLN A 631 -6.31 -17.99 -10.28
C GLN A 631 -5.28 -19.11 -10.43
N ARG A 632 -5.65 -20.35 -10.10
CA ARG A 632 -4.80 -21.54 -10.28
C ARG A 632 -4.52 -21.81 -11.76
N PHE A 633 -5.53 -21.62 -12.61
CA PHE A 633 -5.43 -21.75 -14.06
C PHE A 633 -4.38 -20.79 -14.63
N ASN A 634 -4.37 -19.56 -14.14
CA ASN A 634 -3.41 -18.54 -14.57
C ASN A 634 -1.98 -18.77 -14.04
N ARG A 635 -1.81 -19.55 -12.96
CA ARG A 635 -0.50 -19.87 -12.36
C ARG A 635 0.14 -21.15 -12.92
N ASP A 636 -0.55 -21.85 -13.82
CA ASP A 636 -0.16 -23.19 -14.28
C ASP A 636 -0.09 -24.21 -13.14
N ASP A 637 -0.89 -24.02 -12.09
CA ASP A 637 -1.03 -25.01 -11.03
C ASP A 637 -1.71 -26.27 -11.61
N GLU A 638 -1.44 -27.42 -11.02
CA GLU A 638 -2.12 -28.66 -11.40
C GLU A 638 -3.60 -28.57 -10.97
N ILE A 639 -4.51 -28.83 -11.90
CA ILE A 639 -5.96 -28.78 -11.69
C ILE A 639 -6.53 -30.12 -12.13
N GLU A 640 -7.26 -30.79 -11.24
CA GLU A 640 -7.94 -32.03 -11.57
C GLU A 640 -9.03 -31.76 -12.61
N PHE A 641 -9.16 -32.65 -13.59
CA PHE A 641 -10.10 -32.45 -14.69
C PHE A 641 -11.56 -32.41 -14.21
N ASP A 642 -11.89 -33.05 -13.09
CA ASP A 642 -13.23 -33.11 -12.50
C ASP A 642 -13.49 -32.06 -11.40
N GLU A 643 -12.57 -31.11 -11.22
CA GLU A 643 -12.77 -30.02 -10.27
C GLU A 643 -14.05 -29.25 -10.61
N LYS A 644 -14.90 -29.05 -9.60
CA LYS A 644 -16.22 -28.48 -9.82
C LYS A 644 -16.13 -26.99 -10.14
N ILE A 645 -16.78 -26.60 -11.23
CA ILE A 645 -16.99 -25.21 -11.62
C ILE A 645 -18.46 -24.86 -11.39
N ASP A 646 -18.72 -23.82 -10.58
CA ASP A 646 -20.08 -23.42 -10.23
C ASP A 646 -20.71 -22.56 -11.34
N THR A 647 -19.95 -21.65 -11.97
CA THR A 647 -20.44 -20.77 -13.04
C THR A 647 -19.61 -20.89 -14.33
N PRO A 648 -19.73 -22.00 -15.09
CA PRO A 648 -18.90 -22.23 -16.27
C PRO A 648 -19.08 -21.17 -17.35
N ASN A 649 -20.30 -20.65 -17.57
CA ASN A 649 -20.55 -19.53 -18.50
C ASN A 649 -19.68 -18.30 -18.21
N GLU A 650 -19.63 -17.88 -16.96
CA GLU A 650 -18.91 -16.67 -16.55
C GLU A 650 -17.39 -16.89 -16.60
N ILE A 651 -16.93 -18.10 -16.28
CA ILE A 651 -15.52 -18.48 -16.48
C ILE A 651 -15.15 -18.41 -17.97
N LEU A 652 -15.98 -18.94 -18.87
CA LEU A 652 -15.72 -18.91 -20.32
C LEU A 652 -15.74 -17.48 -20.91
N LEU A 653 -16.44 -16.54 -20.28
CA LEU A 653 -16.42 -15.11 -20.64
C LEU A 653 -15.20 -14.37 -20.09
N THR A 654 -14.62 -14.88 -19.00
CA THR A 654 -13.52 -14.25 -18.27
C THR A 654 -12.15 -14.79 -18.69
N LEU A 655 -12.05 -16.08 -19.02
CA LEU A 655 -10.82 -16.68 -19.52
C LEU A 655 -10.55 -16.19 -20.94
N GLU A 656 -9.33 -15.73 -21.18
CA GLU A 656 -8.88 -15.44 -22.53
C GLU A 656 -8.95 -16.69 -23.41
N ASP A 657 -9.40 -16.55 -24.65
CA ASP A 657 -9.56 -17.68 -25.59
C ASP A 657 -8.28 -18.51 -25.80
N SER A 658 -7.09 -17.94 -25.57
CA SER A 658 -5.82 -18.65 -25.65
C SER A 658 -5.50 -19.58 -24.48
N LEU A 659 -6.26 -19.50 -23.39
CA LEU A 659 -6.03 -20.28 -22.18
C LEU A 659 -6.58 -21.71 -22.32
N PHE A 660 -7.50 -21.96 -23.25
CA PHE A 660 -8.09 -23.28 -23.52
C PHE A 660 -7.10 -24.33 -24.06
N GLY A 661 -5.93 -23.91 -24.55
CA GLY A 661 -4.88 -24.84 -24.99
C GLY A 661 -4.06 -25.47 -23.84
N LYS A 662 -4.33 -25.11 -22.58
CA LYS A 662 -3.69 -25.72 -21.41
C LYS A 662 -4.42 -27.01 -20.99
N PRO A 663 -3.75 -28.00 -20.38
CA PRO A 663 -4.40 -29.19 -19.84
C PRO A 663 -5.61 -28.86 -18.95
N GLN A 664 -5.49 -27.83 -18.10
CA GLN A 664 -6.54 -27.35 -17.21
C GLN A 664 -7.81 -26.89 -17.96
N GLY A 665 -7.68 -26.51 -19.24
CA GLY A 665 -8.80 -26.12 -20.11
C GLY A 665 -9.75 -27.26 -20.44
N PHE A 666 -9.33 -28.52 -20.23
CA PHE A 666 -10.15 -29.72 -20.41
C PHE A 666 -10.91 -30.13 -19.15
N ASN A 667 -11.16 -29.20 -18.23
CA ASN A 667 -12.05 -29.45 -17.11
C ASN A 667 -13.41 -29.96 -17.62
N VAL A 668 -13.88 -31.08 -17.07
CA VAL A 668 -15.09 -31.79 -17.50
C VAL A 668 -16.30 -30.88 -17.49
N THR A 669 -16.46 -30.06 -16.45
CA THR A 669 -17.58 -29.12 -16.32
C THR A 669 -17.55 -28.05 -17.42
N MET A 670 -16.37 -27.52 -17.76
CA MET A 670 -16.21 -26.57 -18.86
C MET A 670 -16.48 -27.21 -20.22
N VAL A 671 -15.93 -28.40 -20.47
CA VAL A 671 -16.08 -29.12 -21.74
C VAL A 671 -17.54 -29.51 -21.97
N ASP A 672 -18.19 -30.12 -20.99
CA ASP A 672 -19.62 -30.49 -21.06
C ASP A 672 -20.49 -29.26 -21.34
N HIS A 673 -20.17 -28.14 -20.70
CA HIS A 673 -20.90 -26.89 -20.87
C HIS A 673 -20.72 -26.30 -22.29
N VAL A 674 -19.51 -26.32 -22.85
CA VAL A 674 -19.25 -25.89 -24.24
C VAL A 674 -19.89 -26.84 -25.27
N LEU A 675 -19.96 -28.14 -24.96
CA LEU A 675 -20.59 -29.14 -25.84
C LEU A 675 -22.12 -29.08 -25.82
N SER A 676 -22.73 -28.47 -24.79
CA SER A 676 -24.18 -28.26 -24.72
C SER A 676 -24.74 -27.44 -25.91
N GLU A 677 -26.00 -27.67 -26.28
CA GLU A 677 -26.65 -27.02 -27.44
C GLU A 677 -26.73 -25.49 -27.35
N ALA A 678 -26.53 -24.91 -26.16
CA ALA A 678 -26.63 -23.48 -25.93
C ALA A 678 -25.36 -22.68 -26.29
N MET A 679 -24.24 -23.34 -26.61
CA MET A 679 -22.92 -22.69 -26.74
C MET A 679 -22.14 -23.11 -28.01
N THR A 680 -22.84 -23.31 -29.13
CA THR A 680 -22.21 -23.70 -30.42
C THR A 680 -21.05 -22.81 -30.86
N ASP A 681 -21.10 -21.52 -30.53
CA ASP A 681 -20.07 -20.52 -30.89
C ASP A 681 -18.75 -20.69 -30.13
N TYR A 682 -18.76 -21.39 -28.99
CA TYR A 682 -17.55 -21.65 -28.19
C TYR A 682 -16.86 -22.96 -28.58
N ARG A 683 -17.47 -23.77 -29.45
CA ARG A 683 -16.91 -25.08 -29.87
C ARG A 683 -15.61 -24.92 -30.66
N SER A 684 -15.44 -23.85 -31.43
CA SER A 684 -14.16 -23.54 -32.08
C SER A 684 -13.03 -23.29 -31.08
N LYS A 685 -13.34 -22.78 -29.87
CA LYS A 685 -12.35 -22.49 -28.83
C LYS A 685 -11.72 -23.75 -28.23
N LEU A 686 -12.45 -24.86 -28.19
CA LEU A 686 -11.89 -26.18 -27.80
C LEU A 686 -10.96 -26.75 -28.89
N VAL A 687 -11.16 -26.35 -30.15
CA VAL A 687 -10.42 -26.86 -31.31
C VAL A 687 -9.18 -26.01 -31.60
N ASP A 688 -9.28 -24.68 -31.50
CA ASP A 688 -8.18 -23.73 -31.74
C ASP A 688 -7.13 -23.70 -30.62
N GLY A 689 -7.42 -24.34 -29.48
CA GLY A 689 -6.45 -24.61 -28.42
C GLY A 689 -5.41 -25.67 -28.78
N PHE A 690 -5.63 -26.45 -29.85
CA PHE A 690 -4.72 -27.51 -30.33
C PHE A 690 -3.70 -27.00 -31.36
#